data_AF-L9Z4M7-F1
#
_entry.id   AF-L9Z4M7-F1
#
_cell.length_a   1.000
_cell.length_b   1.000
_cell.length_c   1.000
_cell.angle_alpha   90.00
_cell.angle_beta   90.00
_cell.angle_gamma   90.00
#
_symmetry.space_group_name_H-M   'P 1'
#
loop_
_entity.id
_entity.type
_entity.pdbx_description
1 polymer ?
#
loop_
_entity_poly.entity_id
_entity_poly.type
_entity_poly.pdbx_seq_one_letter_code
_entity_poly.pdbx_strand_id
1 'polypeptide(L)'
;MSLERIDRVAVLGAGNMGHGITEVTALAGYDVTMRDIKDEFVEDGYESIEWSLQKLEDKELIDESADEVLSRIETTTDLEAAVADADLVIEAAPEDLDLKHDIFTDLEEYTSGDTLLATNTSSLPISDIAAAVDSSERVLGLHFFNPPVKMDLVEVIYGEDTSDEAAEAGYEWVESIGKTPIYVRKDVRGFVVNTIVGPFGGEPAFMVSNDETTIREADATMVHERGYPMGPFELGDLTGIDVGYHVRKEGDSPIPPITEEKVEAGDLGQKTGAGFYDYEDGDGADYEPEDAGDFDWLRVEARMINRAAFLVGEDVATPEEVDTGVQLGLGFPEGICRRADKIGLETVLEKLETLYEETGSDRFEPHPYLEQLVAAGKTGEEAGAGFYDYDDDDLGPYHDLNYELEDGVLQVELDRPSRMNALSEDLLSEIDDLFSSVDTDEVRVATIEGSGDRAFSAGADISGFADANPTDLMDVSPGFETVNDFPRPVVAKIDGFCLGGGLELALACDLRIATERSSFGAPEIGLGLIPGGGGTQRLTRILGETRAKELVFRGNHIDADRAADWGLINRSVEREEFDDTVGEFLDDLRNGPPIGLKVAKRVMNEGQDASLDAALAMESQGFGLLSSTDDVLEGTAAFAEDREPEFEGK
;
A
#
# COMPACT_ATOMS: atom_id res chain seq x y z
N MET A 1 -15.32 -5.76 -29.50
CA MET A 1 -14.03 -6.35 -29.91
C MET A 1 -13.74 -7.48 -28.94
N SER A 2 -13.06 -8.56 -29.32
CA SER A 2 -12.52 -9.49 -28.31
C SER A 2 -11.06 -9.10 -28.15
N LEU A 3 -10.76 -8.30 -27.13
CA LEU A 3 -9.40 -8.06 -26.69
C LEU A 3 -8.90 -9.40 -26.12
N GLU A 4 -8.43 -10.26 -27.02
CA GLU A 4 -7.70 -11.48 -26.66
C GLU A 4 -6.38 -11.05 -26.00
N ARG A 5 -5.90 -11.87 -25.06
CA ARG A 5 -4.71 -11.71 -24.22
C ARG A 5 -3.58 -10.91 -24.92
N ILE A 6 -3.22 -9.75 -24.37
CA ILE A 6 -2.03 -8.99 -24.77
C ILE A 6 -0.83 -9.91 -24.59
N ASP A 7 -0.08 -10.19 -25.67
CA ASP A 7 1.13 -11.02 -25.61
C ASP A 7 2.37 -10.22 -26.04
N ARG A 8 2.20 -9.22 -26.92
CA ARG A 8 3.28 -8.37 -27.47
C ARG A 8 3.04 -6.90 -27.20
N VAL A 9 4.07 -6.25 -26.65
CA VAL A 9 4.03 -4.83 -26.29
C VAL A 9 5.04 -4.04 -27.12
N ALA A 10 4.68 -2.84 -27.57
CA ALA A 10 5.64 -1.88 -28.14
C ALA A 10 5.74 -0.65 -27.25
N VAL A 11 6.95 -0.22 -26.91
CA VAL A 11 7.21 1.00 -26.13
C VAL A 11 7.92 2.03 -27.01
N LEU A 12 7.29 3.19 -27.18
CA LEU A 12 7.79 4.26 -28.04
C LEU A 12 8.47 5.34 -27.21
N GLY A 13 9.80 5.28 -27.18
CA GLY A 13 10.68 6.12 -26.39
C GLY A 13 11.67 5.25 -25.62
N ALA A 14 12.96 5.58 -25.68
CA ALA A 14 14.03 4.90 -24.94
C ALA A 14 14.62 5.79 -23.83
N GLY A 15 13.95 6.91 -23.51
CA GLY A 15 14.30 7.78 -22.38
C GLY A 15 14.01 7.15 -21.02
N ASN A 16 14.05 7.94 -19.95
CA ASN A 16 13.94 7.45 -18.57
C ASN A 16 12.68 6.60 -18.30
N MET A 17 11.53 7.02 -18.80
CA MET A 17 10.28 6.27 -18.62
C MET A 17 10.22 5.06 -19.56
N GLY A 18 10.52 5.27 -20.84
CA GLY A 18 10.34 4.22 -21.86
C GLY A 18 11.23 2.99 -21.64
N HIS A 19 12.50 3.16 -21.27
CA HIS A 19 13.35 2.01 -20.96
C HIS A 19 12.88 1.27 -19.69
N GLY A 20 12.42 2.02 -18.67
CA GLY A 20 11.88 1.42 -17.44
C GLY A 20 10.58 0.65 -17.66
N ILE A 21 9.67 1.18 -18.49
CA ILE A 21 8.43 0.49 -18.88
C ILE A 21 8.77 -0.78 -19.69
N THR A 22 9.75 -0.69 -20.59
CA THR A 22 10.27 -1.84 -21.35
C THR A 22 10.81 -2.92 -20.41
N GLU A 23 11.62 -2.54 -19.42
CA GLU A 23 12.20 -3.47 -18.43
C GLU A 23 11.13 -4.19 -17.61
N VAL A 24 10.16 -3.45 -17.05
CA VAL A 24 9.06 -4.05 -16.26
C VAL A 24 8.24 -5.02 -17.11
N THR A 25 7.96 -4.64 -18.36
CA THR A 25 7.21 -5.49 -19.29
C THR A 25 7.95 -6.80 -19.57
N ALA A 26 9.26 -6.74 -19.84
CA ALA A 26 10.08 -7.93 -20.09
C ALA A 26 10.24 -8.82 -18.84
N LEU A 27 10.36 -8.22 -17.65
CA LEU A 27 10.42 -8.92 -16.37
C LEU A 27 9.15 -9.73 -16.09
N ALA A 28 7.99 -9.20 -16.49
CA ALA A 28 6.71 -9.90 -16.37
C ALA A 28 6.52 -11.03 -17.41
N GLY A 29 7.50 -11.23 -18.31
CA GLY A 29 7.50 -12.33 -19.29
C GLY A 29 6.93 -11.99 -20.66
N TYR A 30 6.63 -10.72 -20.93
CA TYR A 30 6.11 -10.27 -22.23
C TYR A 30 7.23 -10.06 -23.26
N ASP A 31 6.94 -10.36 -24.53
CA ASP A 31 7.77 -9.93 -25.65
C ASP A 31 7.56 -8.42 -25.85
N VAL A 32 8.65 -7.64 -25.85
CA VAL A 32 8.56 -6.17 -25.95
C VAL A 32 9.50 -5.61 -27.01
N THR A 33 8.98 -4.70 -27.83
CA THR A 33 9.79 -3.92 -28.78
C THR A 33 9.96 -2.49 -28.29
N MET A 34 11.20 -2.09 -27.98
CA MET A 34 11.53 -0.72 -27.64
C MET A 34 11.99 0.05 -28.88
N ARG A 35 11.39 1.21 -29.12
CA ARG A 35 11.68 2.04 -30.29
C ARG A 35 11.97 3.48 -29.92
N ASP A 36 12.97 4.09 -30.56
CA ASP A 36 13.20 5.53 -30.53
C ASP A 36 13.58 6.06 -31.94
N ILE A 37 13.68 7.37 -32.13
CA ILE A 37 13.95 8.01 -33.42
C ILE A 37 15.41 7.86 -33.90
N LYS A 38 16.32 7.40 -33.04
CA LYS A 38 17.74 7.24 -33.35
C LYS A 38 18.34 6.04 -32.62
N ASP A 39 19.30 5.39 -33.28
CA ASP A 39 20.02 4.25 -32.71
C ASP A 39 20.71 4.62 -31.38
N GLU A 40 21.25 5.84 -31.26
CA GLU A 40 21.92 6.30 -30.03
C GLU A 40 21.01 6.25 -28.80
N PHE A 41 19.73 6.64 -28.93
CA PHE A 41 18.79 6.63 -27.81
C PHE A 41 18.35 5.21 -27.44
N VAL A 42 18.16 4.38 -28.46
CA VAL A 42 17.81 2.97 -28.28
C VAL A 42 18.96 2.21 -27.60
N GLU A 43 20.20 2.45 -28.02
CA GLU A 43 21.40 1.87 -27.41
C GLU A 43 21.52 2.31 -25.94
N ASP A 44 21.41 3.60 -25.64
CA ASP A 44 21.49 4.15 -24.27
C ASP A 44 20.39 3.56 -23.35
N GLY A 45 19.15 3.45 -23.85
CA GLY A 45 18.04 2.84 -23.13
C GLY A 45 18.28 1.35 -22.86
N TYR A 46 18.76 0.60 -23.86
CA TYR A 46 19.03 -0.82 -23.74
C TYR A 46 20.19 -1.09 -22.76
N GLU A 47 21.26 -0.29 -22.80
CA GLU A 47 22.37 -0.35 -21.83
C GLU A 47 21.88 -0.08 -20.40
N SER A 48 20.91 0.82 -20.22
CA SER A 48 20.31 1.11 -18.91
C SER A 48 19.51 -0.08 -18.36
N ILE A 49 18.74 -0.75 -19.22
CA ILE A 49 18.01 -1.98 -18.88
C ILE A 49 18.98 -3.11 -18.51
N GLU A 50 20.00 -3.35 -19.35
CA GLU A 50 21.01 -4.37 -19.09
C GLU A 50 21.71 -4.15 -17.74
N TRP A 51 22.08 -2.90 -17.45
CA TRP A 51 22.68 -2.56 -16.16
C TRP A 51 21.73 -2.80 -14.98
N SER A 52 20.45 -2.43 -15.12
CA SER A 52 19.44 -2.60 -14.07
C SER A 52 19.18 -4.10 -13.79
N LEU A 53 18.95 -4.90 -14.83
CA LEU A 53 18.72 -6.34 -14.71
C LEU A 53 19.91 -7.06 -14.08
N GLN A 54 21.15 -6.72 -14.46
CA GLN A 54 22.34 -7.25 -13.81
C GLN A 54 22.39 -6.90 -12.32
N LYS A 55 21.93 -5.71 -11.92
CA LYS A 55 21.85 -5.31 -10.51
C LYS A 55 20.79 -6.05 -9.73
N LEU A 56 19.66 -6.39 -10.36
CA LEU A 56 18.61 -7.19 -9.76
C LEU A 56 19.06 -8.65 -9.60
N GLU A 57 19.70 -9.22 -10.62
CA GLU A 57 20.28 -10.57 -10.57
C GLU A 57 21.38 -10.68 -9.49
N ASP A 58 22.32 -9.73 -9.45
CA ASP A 58 23.39 -9.66 -8.43
C ASP A 58 22.85 -9.65 -6.98
N LYS A 59 21.63 -9.14 -6.80
CA LYS A 59 20.95 -9.03 -5.51
C LYS A 59 19.94 -10.15 -5.25
N GLU A 60 19.83 -11.11 -6.15
CA GLU A 60 18.85 -12.22 -6.07
C GLU A 60 17.40 -11.68 -5.94
N LEU A 61 17.08 -10.61 -6.67
CA LEU A 61 15.77 -9.94 -6.68
C LEU A 61 14.89 -10.33 -7.89
N ILE A 62 15.39 -11.16 -8.79
CA ILE A 62 14.66 -11.71 -9.94
C ILE A 62 14.90 -13.22 -10.01
N ASP A 63 13.89 -13.97 -10.43
CA ASP A 63 13.95 -15.44 -10.52
C ASP A 63 14.66 -15.93 -11.80
N GLU A 64 14.63 -15.11 -12.85
CA GLU A 64 15.24 -15.40 -14.14
C GLU A 64 16.57 -14.66 -14.31
N SER A 65 17.48 -15.21 -15.12
CA SER A 65 18.74 -14.52 -15.42
C SER A 65 18.51 -13.24 -16.23
N ALA A 66 19.39 -12.24 -16.07
CA ALA A 66 19.29 -11.01 -16.86
C ALA A 66 19.27 -11.29 -18.38
N ASP A 67 20.08 -12.25 -18.84
CA ASP A 67 20.13 -12.67 -20.25
C ASP A 67 18.79 -13.24 -20.77
N GLU A 68 18.03 -13.93 -19.92
CA GLU A 68 16.73 -14.51 -20.28
C GLU A 68 15.67 -13.42 -20.44
N VAL A 69 15.64 -12.45 -19.53
CA VAL A 69 14.75 -11.28 -19.62
C VAL A 69 15.11 -10.43 -20.84
N LEU A 70 16.39 -10.13 -21.07
CA LEU A 70 16.87 -9.37 -22.23
C LEU A 70 16.50 -10.03 -23.56
N SER A 71 16.38 -11.36 -23.60
CA SER A 71 16.03 -12.09 -24.82
C SER A 71 14.61 -11.81 -25.35
N ARG A 72 13.75 -11.21 -24.51
CA ARG A 72 12.38 -10.78 -24.85
C ARG A 72 12.33 -9.36 -25.42
N ILE A 73 13.46 -8.63 -25.39
CA ILE A 73 13.52 -7.24 -25.82
C ILE A 73 14.06 -7.15 -27.25
N GLU A 74 13.21 -6.72 -28.17
CA GLU A 74 13.63 -6.29 -29.49
C GLU A 74 13.80 -4.77 -29.54
N THR A 75 14.74 -4.30 -30.35
CA THR A 75 15.01 -2.86 -30.50
C THR A 75 15.01 -2.44 -31.96
N THR A 76 14.46 -1.25 -32.23
CA THR A 76 14.39 -0.72 -33.59
C THR A 76 14.27 0.81 -33.60
N THR A 77 14.56 1.42 -34.74
CA THR A 77 14.25 2.85 -35.00
C THR A 77 13.06 3.03 -35.94
N ASP A 78 12.62 1.95 -36.59
CA ASP A 78 11.51 1.92 -37.54
C ASP A 78 10.18 1.74 -36.81
N LEU A 79 9.27 2.71 -36.97
CA LEU A 79 7.99 2.73 -36.25
C LEU A 79 7.04 1.65 -36.75
N GLU A 80 6.88 1.48 -38.06
CA GLU A 80 6.00 0.47 -38.66
C GLU A 80 6.41 -0.93 -38.19
N ALA A 81 7.70 -1.25 -38.23
CA ALA A 81 8.21 -2.53 -37.74
C ALA A 81 8.00 -2.72 -36.24
N ALA A 82 8.06 -1.67 -35.43
CA ALA A 82 7.91 -1.77 -33.98
C ALA A 82 6.47 -2.15 -33.56
N VAL A 83 5.46 -1.71 -34.31
CA VAL A 83 4.05 -1.79 -33.89
C VAL A 83 3.19 -2.74 -34.73
N ALA A 84 3.72 -3.27 -35.83
CA ALA A 84 2.96 -4.09 -36.78
C ALA A 84 2.28 -5.33 -36.15
N ASP A 85 2.93 -5.96 -35.17
CA ASP A 85 2.46 -7.16 -34.47
C ASP A 85 2.19 -6.90 -32.97
N ALA A 86 2.05 -5.62 -32.56
CA ALA A 86 1.81 -5.27 -31.16
C ALA A 86 0.32 -5.35 -30.81
N ASP A 87 0.02 -5.91 -29.64
CA ASP A 87 -1.32 -5.94 -29.04
C ASP A 87 -1.55 -4.70 -28.18
N LEU A 88 -0.49 -4.17 -27.57
CA LEU A 88 -0.47 -2.93 -26.80
C LEU A 88 0.72 -2.05 -27.24
N VAL A 89 0.47 -0.78 -27.49
CA VAL A 89 1.50 0.25 -27.73
C VAL A 89 1.48 1.24 -26.58
N ILE A 90 2.62 1.55 -25.98
CA ILE A 90 2.77 2.56 -24.93
C ILE A 90 3.71 3.67 -25.42
N GLU A 91 3.15 4.85 -25.63
CA GLU A 91 3.88 6.03 -26.04
C GLU A 91 4.49 6.76 -24.82
N ALA A 92 5.81 6.96 -24.85
CA ALA A 92 6.60 7.62 -23.81
C ALA A 92 7.61 8.64 -24.43
N ALA A 93 7.16 9.38 -25.44
CA ALA A 93 7.90 10.43 -26.12
C ALA A 93 7.73 11.79 -25.40
N PRO A 94 8.43 12.86 -25.84
CA PRO A 94 8.34 14.18 -25.23
C PRO A 94 6.91 14.72 -25.08
N GLU A 95 6.69 15.53 -24.05
CA GLU A 95 5.40 16.10 -23.68
C GLU A 95 4.99 17.27 -24.61
N ASP A 96 4.80 16.97 -25.89
CA ASP A 96 4.40 17.91 -26.94
C ASP A 96 3.18 17.36 -27.70
N LEU A 97 2.07 18.12 -27.69
CA LEU A 97 0.80 17.64 -28.23
C LEU A 97 0.84 17.42 -29.76
N ASP A 98 1.50 18.32 -30.50
CA ASP A 98 1.61 18.19 -31.97
C ASP A 98 2.42 16.94 -32.32
N LEU A 99 3.51 16.67 -31.59
CA LEU A 99 4.30 15.45 -31.75
C LEU A 99 3.48 14.19 -31.42
N LYS A 100 2.72 14.20 -30.32
CA LYS A 100 1.86 13.06 -29.95
C LYS A 100 0.76 12.84 -30.99
N HIS A 101 0.18 13.90 -31.56
CA HIS A 101 -0.76 13.78 -32.68
C HIS A 101 -0.13 13.11 -33.89
N ASP A 102 1.08 13.52 -34.28
CA ASP A 102 1.82 12.88 -35.38
C ASP A 102 2.06 11.39 -35.08
N ILE A 103 2.50 11.04 -33.86
CA ILE A 103 2.72 9.65 -33.44
C ILE A 103 1.43 8.83 -33.49
N PHE A 104 0.35 9.30 -32.87
CA PHE A 104 -0.91 8.55 -32.80
C PHE A 104 -1.57 8.38 -34.18
N THR A 105 -1.42 9.38 -35.06
CA THR A 105 -1.84 9.26 -36.47
C THR A 105 -1.09 8.13 -37.18
N ASP A 106 0.24 8.06 -37.01
CA ASP A 106 1.06 6.98 -37.56
C ASP A 106 0.68 5.61 -36.95
N LEU A 107 0.36 5.57 -35.64
CA LEU A 107 -0.09 4.34 -34.98
C LEU A 107 -1.41 3.82 -35.52
N GLU A 108 -2.38 4.69 -35.82
CA GLU A 108 -3.62 4.28 -36.46
C GLU A 108 -3.39 3.66 -37.86
N GLU A 109 -2.39 4.14 -38.60
CA GLU A 109 -2.04 3.59 -39.91
C GLU A 109 -1.32 2.23 -39.81
N TYR A 110 -0.41 2.07 -38.84
CA TYR A 110 0.48 0.90 -38.77
C TYR A 110 -0.01 -0.23 -37.86
N THR A 111 -0.99 0.00 -36.99
CA THR A 111 -1.52 -1.03 -36.08
C THR A 111 -2.79 -1.69 -36.62
N SER A 112 -3.09 -2.90 -36.12
CA SER A 112 -4.39 -3.52 -36.34
C SER A 112 -5.48 -2.74 -35.58
N GLY A 113 -6.75 -2.84 -35.98
CA GLY A 113 -7.84 -2.17 -35.25
C GLY A 113 -8.14 -2.75 -33.86
N ASP A 114 -7.56 -3.90 -33.52
CA ASP A 114 -7.71 -4.56 -32.22
C ASP A 114 -6.57 -4.19 -31.24
N THR A 115 -5.54 -3.46 -31.69
CA THR A 115 -4.40 -3.03 -30.86
C THR A 115 -4.80 -1.92 -29.89
N LEU A 116 -4.41 -2.03 -28.62
CA LEU A 116 -4.62 -1.01 -27.59
C LEU A 116 -3.55 0.10 -27.71
N LEU A 117 -3.95 1.37 -27.68
CA LEU A 117 -3.06 2.52 -27.87
C LEU A 117 -2.97 3.36 -26.59
N ALA A 118 -1.89 3.20 -25.83
CA ALA A 118 -1.67 3.90 -24.58
C ALA A 118 -0.63 5.03 -24.70
N THR A 119 -0.76 6.05 -23.85
CA THR A 119 0.26 7.08 -23.62
C THR A 119 0.62 7.15 -22.14
N ASN A 120 1.90 7.36 -21.85
CA ASN A 120 2.45 7.60 -20.51
C ASN A 120 2.51 9.10 -20.15
N THR A 121 1.81 9.96 -20.89
CA THR A 121 1.75 11.41 -20.60
C THR A 121 1.42 11.69 -19.13
N SER A 122 1.97 12.76 -18.56
CA SER A 122 1.76 13.14 -17.16
C SER A 122 0.90 14.40 -17.01
N SER A 123 0.76 15.21 -18.07
CA SER A 123 0.06 16.50 -18.01
C SER A 123 -0.94 16.73 -19.14
N LEU A 124 -0.82 16.07 -20.29
CA LEU A 124 -1.73 16.26 -21.41
C LEU A 124 -3.00 15.42 -21.22
N PRO A 125 -4.20 15.99 -21.45
CA PRO A 125 -5.43 15.22 -21.47
C PRO A 125 -5.40 14.11 -22.53
N ILE A 126 -5.85 12.92 -22.17
CA ILE A 126 -5.92 11.76 -23.08
C ILE A 126 -6.84 12.06 -24.27
N SER A 127 -7.93 12.79 -24.04
CA SER A 127 -8.90 13.21 -25.04
C SER A 127 -8.29 14.16 -26.06
N ASP A 128 -7.36 15.03 -25.63
CA ASP A 128 -6.64 15.92 -26.54
C ASP A 128 -5.73 15.10 -27.47
N ILE A 129 -5.08 14.04 -26.98
CA ILE A 129 -4.23 13.14 -27.78
C ILE A 129 -5.08 12.26 -28.71
N ALA A 130 -6.16 11.67 -28.18
CA ALA A 130 -7.08 10.81 -28.92
C ALA A 130 -7.79 11.54 -30.08
N ALA A 131 -7.93 12.86 -30.02
CA ALA A 131 -8.52 13.66 -31.10
C ALA A 131 -7.77 13.58 -32.45
N ALA A 132 -6.56 13.03 -32.46
CA ALA A 132 -5.76 12.81 -33.67
C ALA A 132 -6.22 11.60 -34.51
N VAL A 133 -6.96 10.65 -33.92
CA VAL A 133 -7.32 9.37 -34.54
C VAL A 133 -8.84 9.18 -34.62
N ASP A 134 -9.31 8.43 -35.62
CA ASP A 134 -10.72 8.06 -35.74
C ASP A 134 -11.09 6.89 -34.80
N SER A 135 -10.11 6.07 -34.40
CA SER A 135 -10.26 4.98 -33.43
C SER A 135 -9.98 5.41 -31.98
N SER A 136 -10.61 6.49 -31.52
CA SER A 136 -10.37 7.04 -30.17
C SER A 136 -10.82 6.11 -29.04
N GLU A 137 -11.71 5.14 -29.31
CA GLU A 137 -12.28 4.23 -28.31
C GLU A 137 -11.29 3.21 -27.72
N ARG A 138 -10.16 3.00 -28.41
CA ARG A 138 -9.05 2.12 -28.00
C ARG A 138 -7.82 2.91 -27.55
N VAL A 139 -7.95 4.23 -27.38
CA VAL A 139 -6.91 5.09 -26.83
C VAL A 139 -7.14 5.27 -25.34
N LEU A 140 -6.10 5.14 -24.52
CA LEU A 140 -6.15 5.36 -23.07
C LEU A 140 -4.82 5.93 -22.54
N GLY A 141 -4.82 6.38 -21.29
CA GLY A 141 -3.58 6.65 -20.56
C GLY A 141 -3.15 5.43 -19.74
N LEU A 142 -1.85 5.14 -19.76
CA LEU A 142 -1.19 4.25 -18.80
C LEU A 142 -0.02 5.04 -18.20
N HIS A 143 -0.30 5.79 -17.14
CA HIS A 143 0.67 6.70 -16.54
C HIS A 143 1.46 6.00 -15.44
N PHE A 144 2.70 5.65 -15.75
CA PHE A 144 3.68 5.07 -14.82
C PHE A 144 4.38 6.16 -14.02
N PHE A 145 4.82 5.80 -12.82
CA PHE A 145 5.58 6.68 -11.94
C PHE A 145 7.08 6.40 -12.02
N ASN A 146 7.88 7.47 -11.97
CA ASN A 146 9.34 7.36 -12.09
C ASN A 146 9.99 6.99 -10.75
N PRO A 147 10.90 6.00 -10.70
CA PRO A 147 11.29 5.08 -11.78
C PRO A 147 10.31 3.88 -11.90
N PRO A 148 9.88 3.48 -13.11
CA PRO A 148 8.84 2.45 -13.31
C PRO A 148 9.16 1.10 -12.66
N VAL A 149 10.44 0.70 -12.65
CA VAL A 149 10.89 -0.56 -12.05
C VAL A 149 10.73 -0.61 -10.52
N LYS A 150 10.60 0.53 -9.84
CA LYS A 150 10.43 0.59 -8.37
C LYS A 150 9.03 1.00 -7.95
N MET A 151 8.39 1.87 -8.70
CA MET A 151 7.08 2.39 -8.35
C MET A 151 6.01 1.36 -8.69
N ASP A 152 5.07 1.16 -7.77
CA ASP A 152 4.05 0.11 -7.90
C ASP A 152 2.80 0.58 -8.67
N LEU A 153 2.47 1.86 -8.54
CA LEU A 153 1.25 2.45 -9.10
C LEU A 153 1.33 2.66 -10.62
N VAL A 154 0.22 2.43 -11.31
CA VAL A 154 -0.07 2.97 -12.64
C VAL A 154 -1.49 3.55 -12.68
N GLU A 155 -1.64 4.77 -13.18
CA GLU A 155 -2.97 5.35 -13.42
C GLU A 155 -3.49 4.91 -14.80
N VAL A 156 -4.66 4.26 -14.83
CA VAL A 156 -5.37 3.84 -16.06
C VAL A 156 -6.41 4.90 -16.39
N ILE A 157 -6.15 5.71 -17.41
CA ILE A 157 -6.91 6.95 -17.66
C ILE A 157 -7.83 6.83 -18.87
N TYR A 158 -9.11 7.13 -18.65
CA TYR A 158 -10.09 7.30 -19.70
C TYR A 158 -9.91 8.65 -20.39
N GLY A 159 -9.87 8.65 -21.73
CA GLY A 159 -10.28 9.79 -22.54
C GLY A 159 -11.80 9.84 -22.69
N GLU A 160 -12.33 10.90 -23.32
CA GLU A 160 -13.78 11.10 -23.51
C GLU A 160 -14.46 9.92 -24.24
N ASP A 161 -13.75 9.31 -25.21
CA ASP A 161 -14.27 8.22 -26.05
C ASP A 161 -13.77 6.82 -25.66
N THR A 162 -12.83 6.71 -24.69
CA THR A 162 -12.23 5.43 -24.30
C THR A 162 -13.31 4.43 -23.88
N SER A 163 -13.31 3.25 -24.49
CA SER A 163 -14.25 2.19 -24.16
C SER A 163 -13.92 1.52 -22.82
N ASP A 164 -14.94 1.07 -22.10
CA ASP A 164 -14.77 0.28 -20.87
C ASP A 164 -13.92 -0.96 -21.14
N GLU A 165 -14.09 -1.61 -22.30
CA GLU A 165 -13.28 -2.77 -22.68
C GLU A 165 -11.79 -2.43 -22.84
N ALA A 166 -11.46 -1.25 -23.40
CA ALA A 166 -10.07 -0.82 -23.53
C ALA A 166 -9.44 -0.48 -22.17
N ALA A 167 -10.17 0.21 -21.31
CA ALA A 167 -9.71 0.53 -19.95
C ALA A 167 -9.54 -0.73 -19.10
N GLU A 168 -10.47 -1.68 -19.15
CA GLU A 168 -10.40 -2.96 -18.46
C GLU A 168 -9.20 -3.78 -18.95
N ALA A 169 -8.95 -3.86 -20.26
CA ALA A 169 -7.76 -4.54 -20.79
C ALA A 169 -6.45 -3.87 -20.35
N GLY A 170 -6.41 -2.54 -20.29
CA GLY A 170 -5.28 -1.80 -19.73
C GLY A 170 -5.05 -2.10 -18.25
N TYR A 171 -6.14 -2.16 -17.47
CA TYR A 171 -6.12 -2.48 -16.05
C TYR A 171 -5.60 -3.91 -15.80
N GLU A 172 -6.21 -4.91 -16.44
CA GLU A 172 -5.78 -6.32 -16.34
C GLU A 172 -4.32 -6.51 -16.77
N TRP A 173 -3.87 -5.77 -17.79
CA TRP A 173 -2.47 -5.81 -18.20
C TRP A 173 -1.54 -5.22 -17.15
N VAL A 174 -1.89 -4.09 -16.53
CA VAL A 174 -1.10 -3.51 -15.42
C VAL A 174 -0.99 -4.50 -14.26
N GLU A 175 -2.09 -5.17 -13.87
CA GLU A 175 -2.02 -6.22 -12.83
C GLU A 175 -1.10 -7.36 -13.23
N SER A 176 -1.17 -7.79 -14.50
CA SER A 176 -0.37 -8.90 -15.02
C SER A 176 1.14 -8.63 -15.01
N ILE A 177 1.56 -7.37 -15.05
CA ILE A 177 2.97 -6.97 -14.92
C ILE A 177 3.42 -6.71 -13.48
N GLY A 178 2.60 -7.10 -12.49
CA GLY A 178 2.90 -6.97 -11.07
C GLY A 178 2.88 -5.53 -10.58
N LYS A 179 1.99 -4.71 -11.14
CA LYS A 179 1.75 -3.32 -10.75
C LYS A 179 0.32 -3.16 -10.23
N THR A 180 0.08 -2.11 -9.45
CA THR A 180 -1.25 -1.78 -8.92
C THR A 180 -1.91 -0.70 -9.80
N PRO A 181 -2.94 -1.04 -10.58
CA PRO A 181 -3.71 -0.04 -11.33
C PRO A 181 -4.75 0.68 -10.48
N ILE A 182 -4.96 1.97 -10.76
CA ILE A 182 -6.15 2.72 -10.33
C ILE A 182 -6.85 3.33 -11.54
N TYR A 183 -8.18 3.38 -11.54
CA TYR A 183 -8.91 4.05 -12.62
C TYR A 183 -8.94 5.57 -12.41
N VAL A 184 -8.76 6.28 -13.53
CA VAL A 184 -9.05 7.70 -13.68
C VAL A 184 -10.17 7.79 -14.72
N ARG A 185 -11.41 7.71 -14.25
CA ARG A 185 -12.63 7.53 -15.07
C ARG A 185 -13.03 8.75 -15.89
N LYS A 186 -12.46 9.91 -15.58
CA LYS A 186 -12.64 11.13 -16.36
C LYS A 186 -11.29 11.80 -16.59
N ASP A 187 -11.09 12.22 -17.83
CA ASP A 187 -9.88 12.91 -18.25
C ASP A 187 -9.77 14.28 -17.58
N VAL A 188 -8.88 14.37 -16.60
CA VAL A 188 -8.55 15.61 -15.90
C VAL A 188 -7.05 15.84 -15.93
N ARG A 189 -6.64 17.10 -16.07
CA ARG A 189 -5.21 17.46 -16.05
C ARG A 189 -4.59 17.07 -14.72
N GLY A 190 -3.51 16.28 -14.78
CA GLY A 190 -2.80 15.79 -13.61
C GLY A 190 -3.47 14.62 -12.89
N PHE A 191 -4.50 14.01 -13.52
CA PHE A 191 -5.10 12.76 -13.07
C PHE A 191 -5.45 12.76 -11.57
N VAL A 192 -5.11 11.72 -10.82
CA VAL A 192 -5.35 11.63 -9.38
C VAL A 192 -4.15 12.15 -8.60
N VAL A 193 -2.98 11.55 -8.78
CA VAL A 193 -1.82 11.81 -7.90
C VAL A 193 -1.29 13.24 -8.05
N ASN A 194 -1.10 13.72 -9.29
CA ASN A 194 -0.59 15.07 -9.51
C ASN A 194 -1.60 16.15 -9.10
N THR A 195 -2.90 15.83 -9.14
CA THR A 195 -3.98 16.69 -8.63
C THR A 195 -3.86 16.91 -7.11
N ILE A 196 -3.46 15.90 -6.35
CA ILE A 196 -3.29 16.00 -4.89
C ILE A 196 -1.93 16.62 -4.49
N VAL A 197 -0.84 16.25 -5.17
CA VAL A 197 0.51 16.74 -4.82
C VAL A 197 0.70 18.23 -5.15
N GLY A 198 -0.07 18.78 -6.11
CA GLY A 198 0.03 20.18 -6.52
C GLY A 198 -0.10 21.17 -5.35
N PRO A 199 -1.16 21.06 -4.51
CA PRO A 199 -1.27 21.79 -3.25
C PRO A 199 -0.17 21.51 -2.22
N PHE A 200 0.30 20.27 -2.10
CA PHE A 200 1.34 19.88 -1.14
C PHE A 200 2.59 20.75 -1.30
N GLY A 201 3.09 20.92 -2.53
CA GLY A 201 4.24 21.82 -2.78
C GLY A 201 3.85 23.29 -2.95
N GLY A 202 2.63 23.58 -3.41
CA GLY A 202 2.23 24.94 -3.78
C GLY A 202 1.88 25.85 -2.62
N GLU A 203 1.12 25.33 -1.66
CA GLU A 203 0.63 26.15 -0.56
C GLU A 203 1.74 26.57 0.41
N PRO A 204 2.67 25.69 0.82
CA PRO A 204 3.84 26.09 1.60
C PRO A 204 4.68 27.17 0.90
N ALA A 205 4.85 27.06 -0.43
CA ALA A 205 5.58 28.06 -1.21
C ALA A 205 4.90 29.45 -1.19
N PHE A 206 3.57 29.51 -1.18
CA PHE A 206 2.86 30.78 -0.95
C PHE A 206 3.07 31.31 0.47
N MET A 207 3.03 30.44 1.48
CA MET A 207 3.25 30.82 2.89
C MET A 207 4.65 31.39 3.11
N VAL A 208 5.68 30.74 2.55
CA VAL A 208 7.06 31.26 2.60
C VAL A 208 7.18 32.59 1.85
N SER A 209 6.54 32.72 0.67
CA SER A 209 6.55 33.97 -0.10
C SER A 209 5.89 35.15 0.64
N ASN A 210 5.02 34.87 1.61
CA ASN A 210 4.32 35.85 2.43
C ASN A 210 4.98 36.10 3.79
N ASP A 211 6.18 35.54 4.04
CA ASP A 211 6.87 35.59 5.33
C ASP A 211 6.06 34.96 6.49
N GLU A 212 5.19 33.99 6.20
CA GLU A 212 4.35 33.30 7.20
C GLU A 212 5.08 32.13 7.87
N THR A 213 6.07 31.55 7.19
CA THR A 213 6.87 30.40 7.67
C THR A 213 8.23 30.38 6.95
N THR A 214 9.09 29.42 7.29
CA THR A 214 10.34 29.16 6.59
C THR A 214 10.30 27.82 5.86
N ILE A 215 11.19 27.65 4.86
CA ILE A 215 11.35 26.39 4.12
C ILE A 215 11.58 25.21 5.09
N ARG A 216 12.52 25.38 6.03
CA ARG A 216 12.88 24.35 7.02
C ARG A 216 11.72 24.01 7.96
N GLU A 217 11.00 25.02 8.45
CA GLU A 217 9.88 24.82 9.37
C GLU A 217 8.74 24.05 8.71
N ALA A 218 8.42 24.37 7.46
CA ALA A 218 7.40 23.66 6.69
C ALA A 218 7.80 22.20 6.42
N ASP A 219 9.02 21.96 5.96
CA ASP A 219 9.52 20.60 5.70
C ASP A 219 9.58 19.76 6.99
N ALA A 220 10.14 20.31 8.06
CA ALA A 220 10.22 19.63 9.35
C ALA A 220 8.84 19.31 9.94
N THR A 221 7.88 20.24 9.86
CA THR A 221 6.51 20.00 10.36
C THR A 221 5.80 18.91 9.56
N MET A 222 5.87 18.98 8.23
CA MET A 222 5.22 17.98 7.37
C MET A 222 5.83 16.59 7.55
N VAL A 223 7.15 16.48 7.74
CA VAL A 223 7.79 15.17 7.93
C VAL A 223 7.65 14.65 9.35
N HIS A 224 8.07 15.42 10.35
CA HIS A 224 8.21 14.93 11.73
C HIS A 224 6.90 14.97 12.52
N GLU A 225 5.99 15.91 12.23
CA GLU A 225 4.69 15.97 12.95
C GLU A 225 3.54 15.34 12.16
N ARG A 226 3.57 15.41 10.82
CA ARG A 226 2.49 14.88 9.96
C ARG A 226 2.81 13.56 9.27
N GLY A 227 4.06 13.08 9.39
CA GLY A 227 4.49 11.75 8.94
C GLY A 227 4.72 11.60 7.44
N TYR A 228 4.76 12.69 6.66
CA TYR A 228 5.06 12.61 5.24
C TYR A 228 6.50 12.13 5.01
N PRO A 229 6.77 11.34 3.95
CA PRO A 229 8.10 10.76 3.73
C PRO A 229 9.17 11.81 3.37
N MET A 230 8.74 12.98 2.88
CA MET A 230 9.61 14.06 2.42
C MET A 230 8.87 15.40 2.53
N GLY A 231 9.59 16.45 2.92
CA GLY A 231 9.03 17.80 3.00
C GLY A 231 8.67 18.38 1.61
N PRO A 232 7.70 19.30 1.51
CA PRO A 232 7.28 19.90 0.25
C PRO A 232 8.40 20.58 -0.55
N PHE A 233 9.38 21.20 0.11
CA PHE A 233 10.48 21.88 -0.56
C PHE A 233 11.60 20.91 -0.96
N GLU A 234 11.96 19.96 -0.10
CA GLU A 234 12.86 18.87 -0.46
C GLU A 234 12.34 18.07 -1.66
N LEU A 235 11.04 17.75 -1.68
CA LEU A 235 10.41 17.07 -2.82
C LEU A 235 10.47 17.93 -4.08
N GLY A 236 10.25 19.23 -3.96
CA GLY A 236 10.39 20.19 -5.06
C GLY A 236 11.81 20.23 -5.64
N ASP A 237 12.83 20.14 -4.78
CA ASP A 237 14.24 20.11 -5.21
C ASP A 237 14.66 18.78 -5.82
N LEU A 238 14.09 17.66 -5.36
CA LEU A 238 14.33 16.33 -5.91
C LEU A 238 13.71 16.19 -7.32
N THR A 239 12.46 16.64 -7.47
CA THR A 239 11.71 16.55 -8.73
C THR A 239 12.16 17.59 -9.76
N GLY A 240 12.50 18.79 -9.30
CA GLY A 240 12.88 19.93 -10.10
C GLY A 240 11.81 21.03 -10.08
N ILE A 241 12.19 22.21 -9.56
CA ILE A 241 11.27 23.34 -9.33
C ILE A 241 10.63 23.84 -10.66
N ASP A 242 11.37 23.78 -11.76
CA ASP A 242 10.91 24.14 -13.10
C ASP A 242 9.76 23.27 -13.59
N VAL A 243 9.73 21.98 -13.24
CA VAL A 243 8.66 21.06 -13.66
C VAL A 243 7.32 21.54 -13.13
N GLY A 244 7.23 21.77 -11.81
CA GLY A 244 6.02 22.30 -11.18
C GLY A 244 5.66 23.72 -11.66
N TYR A 245 6.66 24.56 -11.95
CA TYR A 245 6.44 25.89 -12.54
C TYR A 245 5.79 25.81 -13.93
N HIS A 246 6.30 24.94 -14.81
CA HIS A 246 5.77 24.75 -16.16
C HIS A 246 4.33 24.23 -16.14
N VAL A 247 4.05 23.21 -15.32
CA VAL A 247 2.68 22.67 -15.14
C VAL A 247 1.71 23.76 -14.68
N ARG A 248 2.09 24.58 -13.69
CA ARG A 248 1.23 25.70 -13.23
C ARG A 248 1.02 26.75 -14.31
N LYS A 249 2.06 27.10 -15.05
CA LYS A 249 2.00 28.09 -16.13
C LYS A 249 1.10 27.66 -17.28
N GLU A 250 1.15 26.39 -17.67
CA GLU A 250 0.30 25.81 -18.72
C GLU A 250 -1.15 25.61 -18.25
N GLY A 251 -1.33 25.38 -16.95
CA GLY A 251 -2.63 25.30 -16.29
C GLY A 251 -3.24 26.66 -15.92
N ASP A 252 -2.64 27.79 -16.32
CA ASP A 252 -3.03 29.15 -15.93
C ASP A 252 -3.28 29.31 -14.41
N SER A 253 -2.50 28.56 -13.62
CA SER A 253 -2.63 28.49 -12.17
C SER A 253 -1.69 29.48 -11.49
N PRO A 254 -2.07 30.06 -10.33
CA PRO A 254 -1.20 30.96 -9.58
C PRO A 254 0.16 30.33 -9.26
N ILE A 255 1.24 31.07 -9.57
CA ILE A 255 2.62 30.65 -9.30
C ILE A 255 3.11 31.34 -8.02
N PRO A 256 3.60 30.59 -7.02
CA PRO A 256 4.20 31.18 -5.82
C PRO A 256 5.43 32.04 -6.18
N PRO A 257 5.57 33.27 -5.63
CA PRO A 257 6.69 34.15 -5.93
C PRO A 257 8.06 33.51 -5.74
N ILE A 258 8.26 32.75 -4.66
CA ILE A 258 9.54 32.05 -4.42
C ILE A 258 9.84 30.99 -5.49
N THR A 259 8.83 30.31 -6.03
CA THR A 259 9.01 29.34 -7.11
C THR A 259 9.47 30.05 -8.39
N GLU A 260 8.86 31.18 -8.73
CA GLU A 260 9.25 31.98 -9.90
C GLU A 260 10.68 32.52 -9.75
N GLU A 261 11.04 33.04 -8.57
CA GLU A 261 12.39 33.52 -8.26
C GLU A 261 13.46 32.43 -8.50
N LYS A 262 13.20 31.21 -8.02
CA LYS A 262 14.13 30.07 -8.16
C LYS A 262 14.33 29.66 -9.62
N VAL A 263 13.25 29.59 -10.39
CA VAL A 263 13.32 29.27 -11.83
C VAL A 263 14.06 30.36 -12.60
N GLU A 264 13.81 31.64 -12.30
CA GLU A 264 14.53 32.76 -12.95
C GLU A 264 16.03 32.79 -12.61
N ALA A 265 16.39 32.35 -11.39
CA ALA A 265 17.78 32.23 -10.96
C ALA A 265 18.51 31.02 -11.58
N GLY A 266 17.77 30.02 -12.07
CA GLY A 266 18.32 28.73 -12.51
C GLY A 266 18.63 27.79 -11.35
N ASP A 267 18.09 28.07 -10.17
CA ASP A 267 18.18 27.24 -8.97
C ASP A 267 17.04 26.21 -9.03
N LEU A 268 17.22 25.12 -9.78
CA LEU A 268 16.19 24.14 -10.10
C LEU A 268 16.20 22.88 -9.21
N GLY A 269 16.87 22.93 -8.06
CA GLY A 269 16.99 21.80 -7.12
C GLY A 269 18.27 20.98 -7.29
N GLN A 270 18.20 19.69 -6.97
CA GLN A 270 19.36 18.79 -6.94
C GLN A 270 20.09 18.71 -8.29
N LYS A 271 19.34 18.73 -9.40
CA LYS A 271 19.89 18.63 -10.76
C LYS A 271 20.80 19.82 -11.15
N THR A 272 20.66 20.96 -10.49
CA THR A 272 21.47 22.16 -10.71
C THR A 272 22.41 22.46 -9.54
N GLY A 273 22.38 21.66 -8.48
CA GLY A 273 23.18 21.89 -7.27
C GLY A 273 22.61 22.95 -6.31
N ALA A 274 21.49 23.60 -6.66
CA ALA A 274 20.85 24.61 -5.83
C ALA A 274 19.36 24.71 -6.19
N GLY A 275 18.51 24.87 -5.17
CA GLY A 275 17.06 25.04 -5.26
C GLY A 275 16.54 25.77 -4.03
N PHE A 276 15.54 25.22 -3.34
CA PHE A 276 15.15 25.67 -2.01
C PHE A 276 16.27 25.45 -0.98
N TYR A 277 17.02 24.36 -1.15
CA TYR A 277 18.25 24.03 -0.43
C TYR A 277 19.51 24.19 -1.31
N ASP A 278 20.68 24.22 -0.67
CA ASP A 278 21.99 24.24 -1.35
C ASP A 278 22.59 22.82 -1.35
N TYR A 279 22.83 22.27 -2.54
CA TYR A 279 23.36 20.92 -2.75
C TYR A 279 24.79 20.92 -3.31
N GLU A 280 25.32 22.07 -3.77
CA GLU A 280 26.65 22.19 -4.36
C GLU A 280 27.70 22.38 -3.25
N ASP A 281 27.43 23.31 -2.33
CA ASP A 281 28.31 23.64 -1.21
C ASP A 281 27.65 23.38 0.16
N GLY A 282 26.34 23.10 0.18
CA GLY A 282 25.55 22.77 1.37
C GLY A 282 25.34 21.27 1.60
N ASP A 283 24.67 20.93 2.71
CA ASP A 283 24.35 19.55 3.10
C ASP A 283 23.06 19.02 2.41
N GLY A 284 22.47 19.78 1.49
CA GLY A 284 21.15 19.51 0.93
C GLY A 284 20.03 19.82 1.93
N ALA A 285 18.97 19.00 1.91
CA ALA A 285 17.92 19.08 2.92
C ALA A 285 18.42 18.46 4.24
N ASP A 286 18.49 19.28 5.29
CA ASP A 286 19.12 18.98 6.59
C ASP A 286 18.26 19.46 7.77
N TYR A 287 16.93 19.48 7.60
CA TYR A 287 16.00 19.85 8.66
C TYR A 287 15.86 18.70 9.68
N GLU A 288 15.71 19.08 10.96
CA GLU A 288 15.61 18.17 12.09
C GLU A 288 14.24 18.32 12.80
N PRO A 289 13.81 17.39 13.66
CA PRO A 289 12.55 17.51 14.40
C PRO A 289 12.39 18.82 15.17
N GLU A 290 13.48 19.40 15.69
CA GLU A 290 13.43 20.68 16.40
C GLU A 290 13.20 21.92 15.51
N ASP A 291 13.30 21.77 14.20
CA ASP A 291 12.95 22.82 13.23
C ASP A 291 11.42 22.91 13.01
N ALA A 292 10.65 21.91 13.46
CA ALA A 292 9.19 21.96 13.42
C ALA A 292 8.65 23.10 14.31
N GLY A 293 7.53 23.70 13.91
CA GLY A 293 7.05 24.94 14.49
C GLY A 293 5.55 25.15 14.37
N ASP A 294 5.10 26.40 14.38
CA ASP A 294 3.66 26.75 14.31
C ASP A 294 3.18 26.82 12.86
N PHE A 295 3.71 25.93 12.01
CA PHE A 295 3.36 25.86 10.61
C PHE A 295 1.91 25.40 10.47
N ASP A 296 1.11 26.17 9.72
CA ASP A 296 -0.30 25.91 9.47
C ASP A 296 -0.49 24.74 8.48
N TRP A 297 -0.12 23.53 8.92
CA TRP A 297 -0.22 22.30 8.13
C TRP A 297 -1.64 22.03 7.65
N LEU A 298 -2.66 22.42 8.44
CA LEU A 298 -4.06 22.22 8.09
C LEU A 298 -4.45 23.03 6.84
N ARG A 299 -3.83 24.19 6.58
CA ARG A 299 -4.04 24.92 5.33
C ARG A 299 -3.58 24.13 4.11
N VAL A 300 -2.49 23.37 4.22
CA VAL A 300 -1.97 22.52 3.15
C VAL A 300 -2.87 21.29 2.97
N GLU A 301 -3.14 20.57 4.05
CA GLU A 301 -4.00 19.38 4.02
C GLU A 301 -5.42 19.71 3.57
N ALA A 302 -6.02 20.81 4.03
CA ALA A 302 -7.34 21.24 3.58
C ALA A 302 -7.40 21.48 2.07
N ARG A 303 -6.32 22.03 1.47
CA ARG A 303 -6.23 22.20 0.02
C ARG A 303 -6.10 20.86 -0.72
N MET A 304 -5.33 19.91 -0.18
CA MET A 304 -5.24 18.56 -0.73
C MET A 304 -6.59 17.83 -0.66
N ILE A 305 -7.25 17.87 0.50
CA ILE A 305 -8.57 17.28 0.74
C ILE A 305 -9.62 17.91 -0.17
N ASN A 306 -9.56 19.21 -0.40
CA ASN A 306 -10.46 19.87 -1.35
C ASN A 306 -10.27 19.37 -2.80
N ARG A 307 -9.04 19.00 -3.16
CA ARG A 307 -8.75 18.36 -4.46
C ARG A 307 -9.23 16.91 -4.48
N ALA A 308 -9.14 16.18 -3.38
CA ALA A 308 -9.75 14.86 -3.25
C ALA A 308 -11.29 14.93 -3.39
N ALA A 309 -11.92 15.92 -2.77
CA ALA A 309 -13.36 16.18 -2.93
C ALA A 309 -13.75 16.51 -4.39
N PHE A 310 -12.87 17.15 -5.15
CA PHE A 310 -13.06 17.32 -6.60
C PHE A 310 -12.98 15.98 -7.34
N LEU A 311 -11.94 15.18 -7.09
CA LEU A 311 -11.76 13.89 -7.77
C LEU A 311 -12.93 12.94 -7.51
N VAL A 312 -13.36 12.83 -6.26
CA VAL A 312 -14.49 11.98 -5.86
C VAL A 312 -15.83 12.56 -6.34
N GLY A 313 -16.05 13.85 -6.10
CA GLY A 313 -17.33 14.50 -6.41
C GLY A 313 -17.64 14.61 -7.90
N GLU A 314 -16.60 14.63 -8.74
CA GLU A 314 -16.72 14.62 -10.19
C GLU A 314 -16.59 13.22 -10.79
N ASP A 315 -16.66 12.14 -10.00
CA ASP A 315 -16.51 10.74 -10.44
C ASP A 315 -15.21 10.48 -11.24
N VAL A 316 -14.13 11.21 -10.96
CA VAL A 316 -12.82 10.96 -11.58
C VAL A 316 -12.23 9.67 -11.00
N ALA A 317 -12.30 9.52 -9.68
CA ALA A 317 -11.82 8.36 -8.95
C ALA A 317 -12.65 8.16 -7.68
N THR A 318 -12.71 6.92 -7.20
CA THR A 318 -13.29 6.59 -5.89
C THR A 318 -12.37 7.08 -4.76
N PRO A 319 -12.87 7.23 -3.52
CA PRO A 319 -12.01 7.55 -2.37
C PRO A 319 -10.83 6.59 -2.22
N GLU A 320 -11.07 5.29 -2.44
CA GLU A 320 -10.06 4.24 -2.36
C GLU A 320 -8.95 4.41 -3.41
N GLU A 321 -9.30 4.65 -4.68
CA GLU A 321 -8.31 4.89 -5.73
C GLU A 321 -7.51 6.19 -5.49
N VAL A 322 -8.14 7.22 -4.93
CA VAL A 322 -7.44 8.45 -4.53
C VAL A 322 -6.42 8.15 -3.44
N ASP A 323 -6.79 7.36 -2.45
CA ASP A 323 -5.95 7.00 -1.32
C ASP A 323 -4.81 6.07 -1.73
N THR A 324 -5.10 4.98 -2.45
CA THR A 324 -4.10 4.09 -3.06
C THR A 324 -3.14 4.86 -3.94
N GLY A 325 -3.64 5.82 -4.73
CA GLY A 325 -2.84 6.66 -5.60
C GLY A 325 -1.77 7.46 -4.83
N VAL A 326 -2.16 8.15 -3.75
CA VAL A 326 -1.20 8.95 -2.98
C VAL A 326 -0.27 8.09 -2.12
N GLN A 327 -0.75 6.94 -1.62
CA GLN A 327 0.07 6.02 -0.84
C GLN A 327 1.15 5.37 -1.69
N LEU A 328 0.81 4.82 -2.86
CA LEU A 328 1.76 4.14 -3.74
C LEU A 328 2.58 5.10 -4.61
N GLY A 329 1.96 6.19 -5.09
CA GLY A 329 2.59 7.17 -5.97
C GLY A 329 3.48 8.18 -5.23
N LEU A 330 3.11 8.59 -4.02
CA LEU A 330 3.83 9.61 -3.24
C LEU A 330 4.45 9.07 -1.94
N GLY A 331 4.14 7.84 -1.56
CA GLY A 331 4.59 7.26 -0.29
C GLY A 331 3.90 7.86 0.93
N PHE A 332 2.72 8.48 0.74
CA PHE A 332 1.97 9.04 1.87
C PHE A 332 1.70 7.95 2.92
N PRO A 333 1.82 8.27 4.22
CA PRO A 333 1.62 7.27 5.28
C PRO A 333 0.17 6.77 5.34
N GLU A 334 -0.77 7.58 4.86
CA GLU A 334 -2.21 7.36 4.91
C GLU A 334 -2.85 7.99 3.66
N GLY A 335 -3.97 7.43 3.22
CA GLY A 335 -4.82 8.04 2.19
C GLY A 335 -5.32 9.43 2.57
N ILE A 336 -5.47 10.33 1.59
CA ILE A 336 -5.90 11.71 1.84
C ILE A 336 -7.41 11.82 2.16
N CYS A 337 -8.26 10.95 1.59
CA CYS A 337 -9.67 10.84 1.93
C CYS A 337 -9.85 10.29 3.34
N ARG A 338 -9.15 9.20 3.69
CA ARG A 338 -9.14 8.67 5.08
C ARG A 338 -8.64 9.71 6.09
N ARG A 339 -7.54 10.39 5.78
CA ARG A 339 -7.02 11.49 6.61
C ARG A 339 -8.05 12.61 6.80
N ALA A 340 -8.82 12.94 5.74
CA ALA A 340 -9.87 13.95 5.83
C ALA A 340 -10.98 13.57 6.81
N ASP A 341 -11.40 12.31 6.77
CA ASP A 341 -12.42 11.77 7.66
C ASP A 341 -11.94 11.71 9.12
N LYS A 342 -10.65 11.44 9.35
CA LYS A 342 -10.01 11.48 10.69
C LYS A 342 -9.88 12.90 11.24
N ILE A 343 -9.60 13.89 10.39
CA ILE A 343 -9.55 15.32 10.77
C ILE A 343 -10.96 15.88 11.05
N GLY A 344 -11.96 15.37 10.34
CA GLY A 344 -13.31 15.89 10.32
C GLY A 344 -13.51 16.90 9.19
N LEU A 345 -14.41 16.57 8.26
CA LEU A 345 -14.69 17.37 7.07
C LEU A 345 -15.28 18.75 7.38
N GLU A 346 -15.93 18.90 8.53
CA GLU A 346 -16.41 20.20 9.03
C GLU A 346 -15.26 21.16 9.35
N THR A 347 -14.20 20.65 9.98
CA THR A 347 -12.98 21.41 10.29
C THR A 347 -12.26 21.83 9.00
N VAL A 348 -12.20 20.92 8.03
CA VAL A 348 -11.61 21.20 6.71
C VAL A 348 -12.40 22.28 5.97
N LEU A 349 -13.73 22.16 5.94
CA LEU A 349 -14.59 23.13 5.28
C LEU A 349 -14.46 24.52 5.93
N GLU A 350 -14.54 24.62 7.26
CA GLU A 350 -14.37 25.88 7.98
C GLU A 350 -13.02 26.53 7.68
N LYS A 351 -11.95 25.72 7.59
CA LYS A 351 -10.62 26.22 7.24
C LYS A 351 -10.58 26.84 5.84
N LEU A 352 -11.15 26.15 4.84
CA LEU A 352 -11.19 26.63 3.46
C LEU A 352 -12.05 27.89 3.32
N GLU A 353 -13.23 27.91 3.93
CA GLU A 353 -14.11 29.09 3.94
C GLU A 353 -13.42 30.30 4.57
N THR A 354 -12.75 30.12 5.71
CA THR A 354 -12.01 31.19 6.38
C THR A 354 -10.91 31.75 5.47
N LEU A 355 -10.10 30.88 4.85
CA LEU A 355 -9.04 31.30 3.94
C LEU A 355 -9.58 31.99 2.68
N TYR A 356 -10.71 31.52 2.15
CA TYR A 356 -11.39 32.13 1.01
C TYR A 356 -11.93 33.52 1.36
N GLU A 357 -12.56 33.69 2.52
CA GLU A 357 -13.03 34.99 3.01
C GLU A 357 -11.89 35.99 3.24
N GLU A 358 -10.76 35.53 3.79
CA GLU A 358 -9.61 36.38 4.10
C GLU A 358 -8.82 36.80 2.85
N THR A 359 -8.64 35.89 1.90
CA THR A 359 -7.75 36.09 0.75
C THR A 359 -8.49 36.44 -0.55
N GLY A 360 -9.75 36.04 -0.67
CA GLY A 360 -10.53 36.13 -1.91
C GLY A 360 -9.95 35.30 -3.07
N SER A 361 -9.11 34.31 -2.77
CA SER A 361 -8.45 33.50 -3.81
C SER A 361 -9.24 32.23 -4.08
N ASP A 362 -9.60 32.02 -5.35
CA ASP A 362 -10.33 30.83 -5.85
C ASP A 362 -9.68 29.50 -5.47
N ARG A 363 -8.37 29.48 -5.16
CA ARG A 363 -7.72 28.27 -4.66
C ARG A 363 -8.30 27.81 -3.31
N PHE A 364 -8.86 28.68 -2.49
CA PHE A 364 -9.47 28.27 -1.21
C PHE A 364 -10.97 28.02 -1.31
N GLU A 365 -11.58 28.20 -2.48
CA GLU A 365 -13.02 27.94 -2.65
C GLU A 365 -13.31 26.45 -2.37
N PRO A 366 -14.17 26.13 -1.38
CA PRO A 366 -14.55 24.75 -1.11
C PRO A 366 -15.23 24.11 -2.31
N HIS A 367 -14.89 22.85 -2.60
CA HIS A 367 -15.53 22.10 -3.67
C HIS A 367 -16.97 21.75 -3.25
N PRO A 368 -17.97 21.84 -4.16
CA PRO A 368 -19.37 21.56 -3.82
C PRO A 368 -19.63 20.18 -3.23
N TYR A 369 -18.78 19.20 -3.53
CA TYR A 369 -18.90 17.85 -2.96
C TYR A 369 -18.56 17.83 -1.46
N LEU A 370 -17.53 18.57 -1.04
CA LEU A 370 -17.18 18.70 0.38
C LEU A 370 -18.32 19.37 1.17
N GLU A 371 -18.89 20.44 0.62
CA GLU A 371 -20.06 21.11 1.21
C GLU A 371 -21.26 20.16 1.33
N GLN A 372 -21.48 19.31 0.32
CA GLN A 372 -22.57 18.32 0.32
C GLN A 372 -22.39 17.27 1.41
N LEU A 373 -21.17 16.73 1.60
CA LEU A 373 -20.88 15.76 2.66
C LEU A 373 -21.15 16.35 4.04
N VAL A 374 -20.61 17.55 4.32
CA VAL A 374 -20.81 18.24 5.59
C VAL A 374 -22.29 18.57 5.83
N ALA A 375 -23.01 19.06 4.81
CA ALA A 375 -24.43 19.35 4.92
C ALA A 375 -25.30 18.11 5.15
N ALA A 376 -24.83 16.93 4.71
CA ALA A 376 -25.49 15.65 4.94
C ALA A 376 -25.17 15.05 6.33
N GLY A 377 -24.28 15.66 7.12
CA GLY A 377 -23.80 15.13 8.38
C GLY A 377 -22.78 14.00 8.22
N LYS A 378 -22.26 13.81 6.99
CA LYS A 378 -21.16 12.88 6.71
C LYS A 378 -19.85 13.62 6.91
N THR A 379 -19.46 13.82 8.16
CA THR A 379 -18.32 14.67 8.53
C THR A 379 -17.05 13.90 8.86
N GLY A 380 -17.02 12.58 8.68
CA GLY A 380 -15.85 11.73 8.91
C GLY A 380 -16.12 10.61 9.92
N GLU A 381 -15.04 10.07 10.47
CA GLU A 381 -15.05 8.86 11.32
C GLU A 381 -15.93 9.04 12.56
N GLU A 382 -15.79 10.16 13.30
CA GLU A 382 -16.60 10.43 14.50
C GLU A 382 -18.12 10.49 14.24
N ALA A 383 -18.50 10.82 13.00
CA ALA A 383 -19.89 10.91 12.58
C ALA A 383 -20.45 9.61 11.99
N GLY A 384 -19.62 8.57 11.87
CA GLY A 384 -19.99 7.30 11.25
C GLY A 384 -19.98 7.32 9.72
N ALA A 385 -19.67 8.46 9.08
CA ALA A 385 -19.60 8.56 7.62
C ALA A 385 -18.89 9.86 7.19
N GLY A 386 -18.14 9.81 6.09
CA GLY A 386 -17.45 10.92 5.44
C GLY A 386 -17.25 10.64 3.94
N PHE A 387 -16.00 10.62 3.48
CA PHE A 387 -15.63 10.00 2.20
C PHE A 387 -15.91 8.49 2.22
N TYR A 388 -15.70 7.84 3.37
CA TYR A 388 -16.05 6.44 3.62
C TYR A 388 -17.32 6.32 4.46
N ASP A 389 -17.97 5.15 4.44
CA ASP A 389 -19.08 4.84 5.36
C ASP A 389 -18.53 3.98 6.50
N TYR A 390 -18.74 4.40 7.74
CA TYR A 390 -18.23 3.75 8.96
C TYR A 390 -19.34 3.10 9.80
N ASP A 391 -20.60 3.32 9.46
CA ASP A 391 -21.79 2.86 10.20
C ASP A 391 -22.44 1.59 9.60
N ASP A 392 -21.89 0.99 8.54
CA ASP A 392 -22.48 -0.21 7.93
C ASP A 392 -22.24 -1.45 8.83
N ASP A 393 -23.34 -1.98 9.40
CA ASP A 393 -23.39 -3.14 10.32
C ASP A 393 -22.96 -4.47 9.65
N ASP A 394 -22.67 -4.48 8.35
CA ASP A 394 -21.94 -5.55 7.68
C ASP A 394 -20.45 -5.38 7.98
N LEU A 395 -20.07 -5.65 9.24
CA LEU A 395 -18.67 -5.89 9.62
C LEU A 395 -17.72 -4.78 9.07
N GLY A 396 -17.82 -3.59 9.68
CA GLY A 396 -17.26 -2.29 9.27
C GLY A 396 -15.73 -2.12 9.13
N PRO A 397 -15.27 -0.90 8.79
CA PRO A 397 -14.32 -0.62 7.72
C PRO A 397 -12.95 -0.27 8.31
N TYR A 398 -12.14 -1.29 8.49
CA TYR A 398 -10.77 -1.10 8.90
C TYR A 398 -9.92 -0.54 7.74
N HIS A 399 -8.87 0.21 8.11
CA HIS A 399 -7.98 0.92 7.20
C HIS A 399 -6.82 0.06 6.75
N ASP A 400 -6.27 -0.72 7.69
CA ASP A 400 -5.06 -1.51 7.54
C ASP A 400 -5.35 -3.01 7.76
N LEU A 401 -6.63 -3.41 7.80
CA LEU A 401 -7.10 -4.75 8.11
C LEU A 401 -8.27 -5.15 7.19
N ASN A 402 -8.17 -6.27 6.51
CA ASN A 402 -9.32 -6.89 5.82
C ASN A 402 -9.82 -8.06 6.64
N TYR A 403 -11.11 -8.37 6.53
CA TYR A 403 -11.65 -9.59 7.11
C TYR A 403 -12.92 -10.09 6.43
N GLU A 404 -13.14 -11.39 6.57
CA GLU A 404 -14.32 -12.07 6.06
C GLU A 404 -14.74 -13.16 7.05
N LEU A 405 -16.03 -13.23 7.38
CA LEU A 405 -16.59 -14.34 8.14
C LEU A 405 -17.36 -15.25 7.19
N GLU A 406 -16.71 -16.32 6.73
CA GLU A 406 -17.34 -17.33 5.89
C GLU A 406 -17.39 -18.64 6.64
N ASP A 407 -18.58 -19.26 6.69
CA ASP A 407 -18.71 -20.66 7.08
C ASP A 407 -18.23 -20.99 8.52
N GLY A 408 -18.14 -19.96 9.38
CA GLY A 408 -17.63 -20.05 10.75
C GLY A 408 -16.10 -19.89 10.87
N VAL A 409 -15.43 -19.50 9.79
CA VAL A 409 -14.02 -19.11 9.77
C VAL A 409 -13.94 -17.58 9.67
N LEU A 410 -13.41 -16.95 10.71
CA LEU A 410 -13.08 -15.52 10.66
C LEU A 410 -11.70 -15.36 10.02
N GLN A 411 -11.67 -15.00 8.75
CA GLN A 411 -10.44 -14.73 8.01
C GLN A 411 -10.04 -13.30 8.25
N VAL A 412 -8.82 -13.05 8.73
CA VAL A 412 -8.29 -11.72 8.97
C VAL A 412 -6.98 -11.56 8.21
N GLU A 413 -6.85 -10.48 7.48
CA GLU A 413 -5.68 -10.14 6.66
C GLU A 413 -5.15 -8.77 7.07
N LEU A 414 -3.87 -8.68 7.44
CA LEU A 414 -3.17 -7.42 7.69
C LEU A 414 -2.91 -6.76 6.34
N ASP A 415 -3.50 -5.60 6.08
CA ASP A 415 -3.49 -4.95 4.78
C ASP A 415 -2.67 -3.66 4.76
N ARG A 416 -1.35 -3.81 4.91
CA ARG A 416 -0.37 -2.73 4.70
C ARG A 416 0.79 -3.22 3.83
N PRO A 417 0.54 -3.77 2.63
CA PRO A 417 1.55 -4.50 1.87
C PRO A 417 2.71 -3.59 1.43
N SER A 418 2.43 -2.30 1.18
CA SER A 418 3.42 -1.25 0.87
C SER A 418 4.45 -1.03 1.99
N ARG A 419 4.07 -1.34 3.24
CA ARG A 419 4.92 -1.28 4.44
C ARG A 419 5.25 -2.68 4.99
N MET A 420 5.11 -3.73 4.17
CA MET A 420 5.32 -5.14 4.57
C MET A 420 4.51 -5.52 5.82
N ASN A 421 3.27 -5.05 5.91
CA ASN A 421 2.34 -5.33 7.00
C ASN A 421 2.91 -4.97 8.38
N ALA A 422 3.70 -3.89 8.45
CA ALA A 422 4.21 -3.38 9.71
C ALA A 422 3.05 -2.97 10.63
N LEU A 423 3.09 -3.36 11.90
CA LEU A 423 2.04 -3.12 12.88
C LEU A 423 2.09 -1.66 13.36
N SER A 424 1.21 -0.82 12.80
CA SER A 424 0.91 0.53 13.28
C SER A 424 0.04 0.48 14.55
N GLU A 425 -0.09 1.61 15.25
CA GLU A 425 -1.05 1.73 16.35
C GLU A 425 -2.49 1.55 15.87
N ASP A 426 -2.83 2.15 14.73
CA ASP A 426 -4.13 2.02 14.08
C ASP A 426 -4.43 0.54 13.77
N LEU A 427 -3.55 -0.18 13.07
CA LEU A 427 -3.73 -1.62 12.77
C LEU A 427 -3.90 -2.47 14.05
N LEU A 428 -3.11 -2.21 15.09
CA LEU A 428 -3.25 -2.93 16.36
C LEU A 428 -4.58 -2.63 17.07
N SER A 429 -5.11 -1.41 16.92
CA SER A 429 -6.42 -1.02 17.42
C SER A 429 -7.55 -1.67 16.62
N GLU A 430 -7.41 -1.79 15.30
CA GLU A 430 -8.36 -2.46 14.42
C GLU A 430 -8.45 -3.96 14.73
N ILE A 431 -7.30 -4.61 14.95
CA ILE A 431 -7.25 -6.01 15.42
C ILE A 431 -7.95 -6.14 16.78
N ASP A 432 -7.71 -5.22 17.72
CA ASP A 432 -8.36 -5.24 19.03
C ASP A 432 -9.87 -5.11 18.92
N ASP A 433 -10.34 -4.14 18.13
CA ASP A 433 -11.76 -3.89 17.90
C ASP A 433 -12.44 -5.11 17.27
N LEU A 434 -11.89 -5.65 16.17
CA LEU A 434 -12.46 -6.81 15.46
C LEU A 434 -12.62 -8.01 16.39
N PHE A 435 -11.54 -8.42 17.07
CA PHE A 435 -11.57 -9.60 17.92
C PHE A 435 -12.39 -9.37 19.21
N SER A 436 -12.62 -8.12 19.62
CA SER A 436 -13.48 -7.76 20.75
C SER A 436 -14.96 -7.64 20.40
N SER A 437 -15.28 -7.28 19.15
CA SER A 437 -16.63 -6.95 18.70
C SER A 437 -17.34 -8.10 17.97
N VAL A 438 -16.59 -8.97 17.28
CA VAL A 438 -17.14 -10.08 16.48
C VAL A 438 -18.03 -11.02 17.31
N ASP A 439 -19.16 -11.46 16.73
CA ASP A 439 -20.02 -12.43 17.39
C ASP A 439 -19.34 -13.80 17.44
N THR A 440 -18.74 -14.10 18.59
CA THR A 440 -18.03 -15.36 18.82
C THR A 440 -18.92 -16.60 18.74
N ASP A 441 -20.26 -16.47 18.76
CA ASP A 441 -21.16 -17.60 18.54
C ASP A 441 -21.21 -18.02 17.06
N GLU A 442 -20.89 -17.12 16.13
CA GLU A 442 -20.79 -17.41 14.69
C GLU A 442 -19.38 -17.90 14.30
N VAL A 443 -18.35 -17.53 15.08
CA VAL A 443 -16.96 -17.93 14.82
C VAL A 443 -16.62 -19.29 15.44
N ARG A 444 -16.10 -20.21 14.63
CA ARG A 444 -15.56 -21.52 15.07
C ARG A 444 -14.04 -21.47 15.21
N VAL A 445 -13.36 -20.79 14.29
CA VAL A 445 -11.90 -20.60 14.23
C VAL A 445 -11.61 -19.28 13.53
N ALA A 446 -10.49 -18.63 13.87
CA ALA A 446 -10.01 -17.44 13.18
C ALA A 446 -8.65 -17.69 12.52
N THR A 447 -8.36 -17.00 11.43
CA THR A 447 -7.02 -16.92 10.82
C THR A 447 -6.51 -15.51 10.82
N ILE A 448 -5.19 -15.34 10.92
CA ILE A 448 -4.51 -14.07 10.64
C ILE A 448 -3.46 -14.35 9.55
N GLU A 449 -3.44 -13.54 8.51
CA GLU A 449 -2.43 -13.53 7.46
C GLU A 449 -2.02 -12.09 7.09
N GLY A 450 -0.98 -11.91 6.29
CA GLY A 450 -0.62 -10.58 5.76
C GLY A 450 -0.90 -10.51 4.27
N SER A 451 -1.45 -9.39 3.80
CA SER A 451 -1.71 -9.17 2.38
C SER A 451 -0.42 -9.03 1.58
N GLY A 452 -0.52 -9.29 0.27
CA GLY A 452 0.61 -9.31 -0.65
C GLY A 452 1.53 -10.52 -0.48
N ASP A 453 2.69 -10.48 -1.14
CA ASP A 453 3.57 -11.63 -1.30
C ASP A 453 4.90 -11.49 -0.54
N ARG A 454 5.06 -10.48 0.31
CA ARG A 454 6.36 -10.17 0.93
C ARG A 454 6.45 -10.56 2.40
N ALA A 455 5.38 -10.39 3.17
CA ALA A 455 5.43 -10.55 4.61
C ALA A 455 4.07 -10.83 5.23
N PHE A 456 4.04 -11.78 6.16
CA PHE A 456 3.03 -11.82 7.21
C PHE A 456 3.03 -10.50 7.98
N SER A 457 4.21 -10.11 8.49
CA SER A 457 4.47 -8.78 9.05
C SER A 457 5.96 -8.59 9.33
N ALA A 458 6.52 -7.46 8.90
CA ALA A 458 7.93 -7.12 9.09
C ALA A 458 8.27 -6.59 10.51
N GLY A 459 7.28 -6.37 11.37
CA GLY A 459 7.50 -5.85 12.73
C GLY A 459 6.57 -4.71 13.11
N ALA A 460 6.90 -4.02 14.20
CA ALA A 460 6.20 -2.79 14.57
C ALA A 460 6.61 -1.63 13.66
N ASP A 461 5.69 -0.72 13.39
CA ASP A 461 5.97 0.53 12.68
C ASP A 461 6.71 1.51 13.61
N ILE A 462 8.03 1.59 13.46
CA ILE A 462 8.90 2.38 14.34
C ILE A 462 8.88 3.89 14.06
N SER A 463 8.20 4.33 12.99
CA SER A 463 8.16 5.74 12.60
C SER A 463 7.57 6.63 13.71
N GLY A 464 6.61 6.12 14.49
CA GLY A 464 6.00 6.85 15.62
C GLY A 464 6.78 6.81 16.94
N PHE A 465 7.90 6.08 17.04
CA PHE A 465 8.58 5.85 18.33
C PHE A 465 9.46 7.03 18.76
N ALA A 466 9.87 7.89 17.84
CA ALA A 466 10.76 9.02 18.13
C ALA A 466 10.10 10.07 19.04
N ASP A 467 8.79 10.27 18.87
CA ASP A 467 8.02 11.34 19.53
C ASP A 467 7.10 10.82 20.66
N ALA A 468 6.96 9.50 20.79
CA ALA A 468 6.15 8.88 21.82
C ALA A 468 6.75 9.10 23.23
N ASN A 469 5.90 9.44 24.21
CA ASN A 469 6.39 9.49 25.58
C ASN A 469 6.75 8.06 26.03
N PRO A 470 7.86 7.89 26.78
CA PRO A 470 8.25 6.57 27.28
C PRO A 470 7.18 5.88 28.14
N THR A 471 6.23 6.61 28.70
CA THR A 471 5.10 6.04 29.45
C THR A 471 4.08 5.37 28.54
N ASP A 472 3.89 5.89 27.33
CA ASP A 472 2.89 5.40 26.39
C ASP A 472 3.41 4.09 25.76
N LEU A 473 4.73 4.00 25.56
CA LEU A 473 5.42 2.78 25.12
C LEU A 473 5.52 1.68 26.20
N MET A 474 5.09 1.93 27.45
CA MET A 474 5.13 0.91 28.52
C MET A 474 3.96 -0.07 28.45
N ASP A 475 2.83 0.37 27.90
CA ASP A 475 1.62 -0.43 27.83
C ASP A 475 1.64 -1.27 26.54
N VAL A 476 1.31 -2.56 26.68
CA VAL A 476 1.19 -3.45 25.52
C VAL A 476 -0.09 -3.07 24.78
N SER A 477 0.00 -2.79 23.49
CA SER A 477 -1.18 -2.54 22.67
C SER A 477 -2.18 -3.70 22.80
N PRO A 478 -3.47 -3.43 23.09
CA PRO A 478 -4.45 -4.48 23.39
C PRO A 478 -4.55 -5.59 22.33
N GLY A 479 -4.35 -5.29 21.04
CA GLY A 479 -4.48 -6.25 19.95
C GLY A 479 -3.70 -7.57 20.16
N PHE A 480 -2.49 -7.55 20.73
CA PHE A 480 -1.75 -8.78 21.03
C PHE A 480 -2.40 -9.62 22.13
N GLU A 481 -2.97 -8.97 23.15
CA GLU A 481 -3.64 -9.64 24.26
C GLU A 481 -5.01 -10.16 23.83
N THR A 482 -5.76 -9.37 23.07
CA THR A 482 -7.09 -9.72 22.55
C THR A 482 -7.04 -10.93 21.64
N VAL A 483 -6.06 -11.03 20.73
CA VAL A 483 -5.85 -12.23 19.91
C VAL A 483 -5.51 -13.46 20.77
N ASN A 484 -4.63 -13.31 21.76
CA ASN A 484 -4.22 -14.38 22.67
C ASN A 484 -5.40 -14.90 23.52
N ASP A 485 -6.27 -14.00 23.97
CA ASP A 485 -7.39 -14.30 24.86
C ASP A 485 -8.68 -14.60 24.10
N PHE A 486 -8.68 -14.48 22.76
CA PHE A 486 -9.83 -14.75 21.93
C PHE A 486 -10.41 -16.15 22.22
N PRO A 487 -11.73 -16.29 22.46
CA PRO A 487 -12.32 -17.55 22.93
C PRO A 487 -12.22 -18.73 21.96
N ARG A 488 -12.00 -18.46 20.67
CA ARG A 488 -11.85 -19.48 19.62
C ARG A 488 -10.38 -19.66 19.26
N PRO A 489 -10.01 -20.81 18.67
CA PRO A 489 -8.66 -21.02 18.14
C PRO A 489 -8.31 -19.97 17.08
N VAL A 490 -7.07 -19.47 17.11
CA VAL A 490 -6.53 -18.54 16.11
C VAL A 490 -5.32 -19.18 15.43
N VAL A 491 -5.31 -19.21 14.10
CA VAL A 491 -4.23 -19.77 13.29
C VAL A 491 -3.51 -18.65 12.52
N ALA A 492 -2.21 -18.50 12.74
CA ALA A 492 -1.38 -17.63 11.91
C ALA A 492 -0.99 -18.37 10.62
N LYS A 493 -1.42 -17.83 9.48
CA LYS A 493 -1.01 -18.23 8.12
C LYS A 493 0.18 -17.36 7.73
N ILE A 494 1.39 -17.92 7.78
CA ILE A 494 2.62 -17.15 7.67
C ILE A 494 3.27 -17.38 6.31
N ASP A 495 3.41 -16.30 5.54
CA ASP A 495 4.17 -16.30 4.30
C ASP A 495 5.18 -15.13 4.30
N GLY A 496 6.39 -15.34 3.80
CA GLY A 496 7.45 -14.32 3.83
C GLY A 496 7.94 -13.92 5.24
N PHE A 497 8.23 -12.64 5.46
CA PHE A 497 8.77 -12.14 6.73
C PHE A 497 7.74 -12.18 7.89
N CYS A 498 8.16 -12.74 9.03
CA CYS A 498 7.45 -12.73 10.31
C CYS A 498 8.44 -12.31 11.41
N LEU A 499 8.62 -10.99 11.54
CA LEU A 499 9.71 -10.39 12.32
C LEU A 499 9.16 -9.46 13.39
N GLY A 500 9.91 -9.29 14.48
CA GLY A 500 9.62 -8.32 15.53
C GLY A 500 8.18 -8.39 16.05
N GLY A 501 7.47 -7.27 16.06
CA GLY A 501 6.02 -7.22 16.38
C GLY A 501 5.17 -8.22 15.58
N GLY A 502 5.48 -8.48 14.32
CA GLY A 502 4.81 -9.52 13.52
C GLY A 502 5.01 -10.93 14.09
N LEU A 503 6.22 -11.25 14.57
CA LEU A 503 6.47 -12.48 15.33
C LEU A 503 5.69 -12.48 16.65
N GLU A 504 5.57 -11.34 17.34
CA GLU A 504 4.80 -11.23 18.58
C GLU A 504 3.31 -11.49 18.38
N LEU A 505 2.73 -11.03 17.27
CA LEU A 505 1.35 -11.32 16.87
C LEU A 505 1.16 -12.80 16.50
N ALA A 506 2.07 -13.37 15.71
CA ALA A 506 2.04 -14.80 15.40
C ALA A 506 2.18 -15.67 16.67
N LEU A 507 2.93 -15.22 17.67
CA LEU A 507 3.06 -15.89 18.97
C LEU A 507 1.80 -15.75 19.83
N ALA A 508 0.99 -14.71 19.64
CA ALA A 508 -0.32 -14.57 20.27
C ALA A 508 -1.36 -15.54 19.68
N CYS A 509 -1.18 -15.99 18.44
CA CYS A 509 -2.00 -17.04 17.83
C CYS A 509 -1.73 -18.41 18.47
N ASP A 510 -2.73 -19.30 18.43
CA ASP A 510 -2.64 -20.64 19.02
C ASP A 510 -1.79 -21.59 18.17
N LEU A 511 -1.94 -21.51 16.84
CA LEU A 511 -1.24 -22.34 15.86
C LEU A 511 -0.56 -21.47 14.79
N ARG A 512 0.53 -21.94 14.22
CA ARG A 512 1.34 -21.24 13.21
C ARG A 512 1.72 -22.21 12.10
N ILE A 513 1.29 -21.95 10.87
CA ILE A 513 1.65 -22.69 9.67
C ILE A 513 2.40 -21.73 8.76
N ALA A 514 3.54 -22.15 8.21
CA ALA A 514 4.37 -21.26 7.41
C ALA A 514 4.83 -21.90 6.10
N THR A 515 5.04 -21.06 5.08
CA THR A 515 5.73 -21.47 3.86
C THR A 515 7.24 -21.64 4.12
N GLU A 516 7.90 -22.48 3.34
CA GLU A 516 9.35 -22.71 3.45
C GLU A 516 10.19 -21.44 3.26
N ARG A 517 9.68 -20.48 2.47
CA ARG A 517 10.33 -19.19 2.25
C ARG A 517 10.22 -18.22 3.45
N SER A 518 9.43 -18.56 4.47
CA SER A 518 9.24 -17.67 5.60
C SER A 518 10.48 -17.52 6.48
N SER A 519 10.62 -16.32 7.07
CA SER A 519 11.73 -15.96 7.94
C SER A 519 11.24 -15.40 9.27
N PHE A 520 11.79 -15.91 10.37
CA PHE A 520 11.35 -15.61 11.74
C PHE A 520 12.45 -14.97 12.56
N GLY A 521 12.14 -13.92 13.32
CA GLY A 521 13.15 -13.25 14.14
C GLY A 521 12.61 -12.21 15.11
N ALA A 522 13.40 -11.92 16.15
CA ALA A 522 13.18 -10.84 17.11
C ALA A 522 14.35 -9.83 17.03
N PRO A 523 14.39 -8.98 15.97
CA PRO A 523 15.53 -8.11 15.67
C PRO A 523 15.61 -6.85 16.54
N GLU A 524 14.67 -6.61 17.46
CA GLU A 524 14.53 -5.38 18.26
C GLU A 524 15.81 -5.00 19.01
N ILE A 525 16.63 -5.98 19.40
CA ILE A 525 17.91 -5.73 20.07
C ILE A 525 18.87 -4.89 19.21
N GLY A 526 18.75 -4.98 17.88
CA GLY A 526 19.50 -4.17 16.92
C GLY A 526 19.10 -2.70 16.95
N LEU A 527 17.87 -2.40 17.35
CA LEU A 527 17.34 -1.06 17.56
C LEU A 527 17.56 -0.55 18.99
N GLY A 528 18.18 -1.35 19.87
CA GLY A 528 18.31 -1.05 21.29
C GLY A 528 17.05 -1.29 22.10
N LEU A 529 16.06 -1.97 21.53
CA LEU A 529 14.78 -2.32 22.14
C LEU A 529 14.73 -3.81 22.52
N ILE A 530 13.68 -4.21 23.22
CA ILE A 530 13.31 -5.61 23.41
C ILE A 530 11.96 -5.86 22.73
N PRO A 531 11.59 -7.11 22.40
CA PRO A 531 10.22 -7.44 22.01
C PRO A 531 9.24 -6.96 23.09
N GLY A 532 8.30 -6.11 22.67
CA GLY A 532 7.42 -5.32 23.55
C GLY A 532 5.99 -5.86 23.62
N GLY A 533 5.47 -6.47 22.55
CA GLY A 533 4.14 -7.07 22.45
C GLY A 533 3.95 -8.40 23.18
N GLY A 534 4.88 -8.79 24.06
CA GLY A 534 4.87 -10.04 24.84
C GLY A 534 5.79 -11.15 24.33
N GLY A 535 6.57 -10.89 23.28
CA GLY A 535 7.49 -11.83 22.62
C GLY A 535 8.53 -12.42 23.55
N THR A 536 9.12 -11.63 24.46
CA THR A 536 10.08 -12.16 25.45
C THR A 536 9.45 -13.23 26.35
N GLN A 537 8.16 -13.09 26.65
CA GLN A 537 7.41 -13.99 27.52
C GLN A 537 6.91 -15.22 26.77
N ARG A 538 6.32 -15.05 25.58
CA ARG A 538 5.79 -16.15 24.77
C ARG A 538 6.90 -17.03 24.18
N LEU A 539 7.99 -16.43 23.66
CA LEU A 539 9.15 -17.20 23.17
C LEU A 539 9.75 -18.10 24.25
N THR A 540 9.86 -17.60 25.48
CA THR A 540 10.42 -18.38 26.59
C THR A 540 9.55 -19.58 26.94
N ARG A 541 8.22 -19.45 26.84
CA ARG A 541 7.25 -20.54 27.08
C ARG A 541 7.26 -21.58 25.96
N ILE A 542 7.40 -21.14 24.71
CA ILE A 542 7.35 -22.01 23.52
C ILE A 542 8.69 -22.71 23.29
N LEU A 543 9.81 -21.98 23.27
CA LEU A 543 11.12 -22.50 22.89
C LEU A 543 12.01 -22.91 24.07
N GLY A 544 11.62 -22.50 25.28
CA GLY A 544 12.49 -22.53 26.45
C GLY A 544 13.57 -21.44 26.42
N GLU A 545 14.20 -21.24 27.57
CA GLU A 545 15.10 -20.10 27.82
C GLU A 545 16.29 -20.02 26.86
N THR A 546 16.85 -21.15 26.42
CA THR A 546 18.09 -21.16 25.61
C THR A 546 17.85 -20.64 24.20
N ARG A 547 16.86 -21.20 23.49
CA ARG A 547 16.53 -20.81 22.12
C ARG A 547 15.89 -19.42 22.07
N ALA A 548 15.01 -19.11 23.03
CA ALA A 548 14.42 -17.77 23.15
C ALA A 548 15.50 -16.69 23.31
N LYS A 549 16.48 -16.89 24.21
CA LYS A 549 17.59 -15.95 24.38
C LYS A 549 18.51 -15.90 23.17
N GLU A 550 18.74 -17.03 22.48
CA GLU A 550 19.51 -17.02 21.24
C GLU A 550 18.87 -16.11 20.19
N LEU A 551 17.56 -16.28 19.94
CA LEU A 551 16.83 -15.49 18.95
C LEU A 551 16.81 -14.00 19.30
N VAL A 552 16.46 -13.67 20.56
CA VAL A 552 16.33 -12.28 21.02
C VAL A 552 17.70 -11.59 21.16
N PHE A 553 18.71 -12.23 21.76
CA PHE A 553 19.98 -11.55 22.03
C PHE A 553 20.83 -11.35 20.78
N ARG A 554 20.66 -12.21 19.77
CA ARG A 554 21.38 -12.08 18.52
C ARG A 554 20.64 -11.25 17.49
N GLY A 555 19.33 -11.06 17.64
CA GLY A 555 18.49 -10.40 16.64
C GLY A 555 18.56 -11.06 15.27
N ASN A 556 18.89 -12.36 15.23
CA ASN A 556 19.09 -13.07 13.96
C ASN A 556 17.78 -13.69 13.50
N HIS A 557 17.68 -13.93 12.19
CA HIS A 557 16.54 -14.64 11.62
C HIS A 557 16.84 -16.15 11.56
N ILE A 558 15.77 -16.95 11.56
CA ILE A 558 15.78 -18.39 11.28
C ILE A 558 14.78 -18.69 10.16
N ASP A 559 15.12 -19.67 9.33
CA ASP A 559 14.23 -20.21 8.28
C ASP A 559 13.07 -21.02 8.90
N ALA A 560 12.04 -21.27 8.09
CA ALA A 560 10.83 -21.99 8.49
C ALA A 560 11.11 -23.42 8.98
N ASP A 561 12.04 -24.14 8.34
CA ASP A 561 12.43 -25.49 8.75
C ASP A 561 13.04 -25.50 10.15
N ARG A 562 13.97 -24.57 10.42
CA ARG A 562 14.54 -24.42 11.76
C ARG A 562 13.47 -23.99 12.76
N ALA A 563 12.56 -23.10 12.39
CA ALA A 563 11.45 -22.69 13.24
C ALA A 563 10.57 -23.89 13.62
N ALA A 564 10.26 -24.78 12.68
CA ALA A 564 9.50 -26.01 12.91
C ALA A 564 10.28 -27.00 13.81
N ASP A 565 11.56 -27.24 13.51
CA ASP A 565 12.46 -28.05 14.34
C ASP A 565 12.60 -27.51 15.78
N TRP A 566 12.44 -26.21 15.93
CA TRP A 566 12.53 -25.54 17.22
C TRP A 566 11.23 -25.62 18.02
N GLY A 567 10.11 -25.92 17.36
CA GLY A 567 8.76 -25.86 17.91
C GLY A 567 8.19 -24.43 17.95
N LEU A 568 8.78 -23.50 17.18
CA LEU A 568 8.24 -22.14 17.03
C LEU A 568 6.95 -22.17 16.22
N ILE A 569 6.92 -22.96 15.14
CA ILE A 569 5.77 -23.15 14.26
C ILE A 569 5.35 -24.62 14.22
N ASN A 570 4.12 -24.89 13.80
CA ASN A 570 3.56 -26.24 13.70
C ASN A 570 4.06 -26.97 12.44
N ARG A 571 4.14 -26.27 11.30
CA ARG A 571 4.51 -26.80 9.98
C ARG A 571 5.26 -25.75 9.14
N SER A 572 6.27 -26.24 8.41
CA SER A 572 6.95 -25.60 7.28
C SER A 572 6.56 -26.41 6.04
N VAL A 573 6.02 -25.77 4.99
CA VAL A 573 5.51 -26.45 3.79
C VAL A 573 5.83 -25.67 2.51
N GLU A 574 5.91 -26.37 1.37
CA GLU A 574 6.03 -25.75 0.05
C GLU A 574 4.82 -24.84 -0.23
N ARG A 575 4.99 -23.77 -1.03
CA ARG A 575 3.94 -22.77 -1.25
C ARG A 575 2.68 -23.39 -1.87
N GLU A 576 2.87 -24.35 -2.77
CA GLU A 576 1.81 -25.07 -3.46
C GLU A 576 0.97 -25.96 -2.52
N GLU A 577 1.52 -26.37 -1.38
CA GLU A 577 0.83 -27.19 -0.37
C GLU A 577 0.30 -26.37 0.81
N PHE A 578 0.55 -25.05 0.82
CA PHE A 578 0.28 -24.19 1.97
C PHE A 578 -1.20 -24.10 2.31
N ASP A 579 -2.04 -23.74 1.33
CA ASP A 579 -3.47 -23.55 1.55
C ASP A 579 -4.17 -24.88 1.88
N ASP A 580 -3.76 -25.98 1.25
CA ASP A 580 -4.25 -27.32 1.58
C ASP A 580 -3.92 -27.70 3.03
N THR A 581 -2.67 -27.45 3.47
CA THR A 581 -2.25 -27.73 4.84
C THR A 581 -2.98 -26.84 5.86
N VAL A 582 -3.19 -25.57 5.56
CA VAL A 582 -3.99 -24.66 6.40
C VAL A 582 -5.42 -25.17 6.48
N GLY A 583 -6.01 -25.55 5.34
CA GLY A 583 -7.36 -26.11 5.24
C GLY A 583 -7.57 -27.32 6.14
N GLU A 584 -6.62 -28.27 6.19
CA GLU A 584 -6.68 -29.43 7.08
C GLU A 584 -6.82 -29.02 8.57
N PHE A 585 -6.04 -28.02 9.01
CA PHE A 585 -6.11 -27.53 10.38
C PHE A 585 -7.41 -26.78 10.67
N LEU A 586 -7.89 -25.99 9.71
CA LEU A 586 -9.15 -25.27 9.84
C LEU A 586 -10.33 -26.23 9.90
N ASP A 587 -10.36 -27.27 9.08
CA ASP A 587 -11.41 -28.29 9.09
C ASP A 587 -11.47 -29.03 10.44
N ASP A 588 -10.32 -29.42 10.99
CA ASP A 588 -10.25 -30.06 12.31
C ASP A 588 -10.82 -29.15 13.44
N LEU A 589 -10.49 -27.86 13.41
CA LEU A 589 -10.92 -26.89 14.43
C LEU A 589 -12.39 -26.49 14.24
N ARG A 590 -12.80 -26.23 13.00
CA ARG A 590 -14.17 -25.85 12.62
C ARG A 590 -15.16 -26.94 13.01
N ASN A 591 -14.84 -28.19 12.69
CA ASN A 591 -15.67 -29.35 13.01
C ASN A 591 -15.49 -29.85 14.45
N GLY A 592 -14.57 -29.27 15.23
CA GLY A 592 -14.35 -29.61 16.63
C GLY A 592 -15.40 -29.06 17.61
N PRO A 593 -15.37 -29.47 18.90
CA PRO A 593 -16.33 -29.03 19.91
C PRO A 593 -16.01 -27.61 20.41
N PRO A 594 -16.80 -26.58 20.06
CA PRO A 594 -16.41 -25.18 20.26
C PRO A 594 -16.31 -24.79 21.74
N ILE A 595 -17.15 -25.34 22.63
CA ILE A 595 -17.01 -25.11 24.08
C ILE A 595 -15.78 -25.85 24.63
N GLY A 596 -15.53 -27.06 24.14
CA GLY A 596 -14.37 -27.86 24.51
C GLY A 596 -13.05 -27.15 24.21
N LEU A 597 -12.91 -26.65 22.98
CA LEU A 597 -11.75 -25.89 22.52
C LEU A 597 -11.55 -24.60 23.34
N LYS A 598 -12.62 -23.83 23.56
CA LYS A 598 -12.59 -22.62 24.40
C LYS A 598 -12.08 -22.90 25.82
N VAL A 599 -12.61 -23.95 26.46
CA VAL A 599 -12.18 -24.34 27.81
C VAL A 599 -10.74 -24.83 27.82
N ALA A 600 -10.34 -25.64 26.83
CA ALA A 600 -8.98 -26.14 26.72
C ALA A 600 -7.95 -24.99 26.56
N LYS A 601 -8.19 -24.07 25.61
CA LYS A 601 -7.36 -22.88 25.39
C LYS A 601 -7.20 -22.09 26.68
N ARG A 602 -8.32 -21.76 27.34
CA ARG A 602 -8.31 -21.01 28.61
C ARG A 602 -7.48 -21.69 29.70
N VAL A 603 -7.69 -22.98 29.93
CA VAL A 603 -6.96 -23.73 30.97
C VAL A 603 -5.47 -23.79 30.67
N MET A 604 -5.08 -23.95 29.40
CA MET A 604 -3.68 -23.95 28.99
C MET A 604 -3.04 -22.57 29.17
N ASN A 605 -3.72 -21.51 28.71
CA ASN A 605 -3.21 -20.15 28.74
C ASN A 605 -3.12 -19.57 30.16
N GLU A 606 -4.14 -19.77 31.00
CA GLU A 606 -4.09 -19.31 32.40
C GLU A 606 -3.25 -20.25 33.28
N GLY A 607 -3.26 -21.55 32.99
CA GLY A 607 -2.62 -22.57 33.81
C GLY A 607 -1.09 -22.50 33.79
N GLN A 608 -0.49 -22.04 32.70
CA GLN A 608 0.97 -21.91 32.57
C GLN A 608 1.59 -20.91 33.55
N ASP A 609 0.81 -19.91 33.98
CA ASP A 609 1.24 -18.88 34.93
C ASP A 609 0.85 -19.20 36.39
N ALA A 610 0.13 -20.31 36.58
CA ALA A 610 -0.30 -20.78 37.88
C ALA A 610 0.66 -21.84 38.46
N SER A 611 0.57 -22.08 39.77
CA SER A 611 1.18 -23.29 40.33
C SER A 611 0.53 -24.53 39.71
N LEU A 612 1.29 -25.62 39.53
CA LEU A 612 0.76 -26.88 38.98
C LEU A 612 -0.53 -27.34 39.68
N ASP A 613 -0.61 -27.22 41.01
CA ASP A 613 -1.82 -27.58 41.76
C ASP A 613 -3.05 -26.73 41.38
N ALA A 614 -2.84 -25.44 41.11
CA ALA A 614 -3.90 -24.53 40.68
C ALA A 614 -4.30 -24.80 39.22
N ALA A 615 -3.32 -25.04 38.33
CA ALA A 615 -3.59 -25.41 36.93
C ALA A 615 -4.39 -26.73 36.83
N LEU A 616 -4.00 -27.76 37.58
CA LEU A 616 -4.74 -29.02 37.66
C LEU A 616 -6.15 -28.84 38.26
N ALA A 617 -6.33 -27.90 39.18
CA ALA A 617 -7.66 -27.57 39.71
C ALA A 617 -8.53 -26.85 38.68
N MET A 618 -7.97 -25.97 37.84
CA MET A 618 -8.66 -25.35 36.71
C MET A 618 -9.06 -26.42 35.67
N GLU A 619 -8.13 -27.30 35.29
CA GLU A 619 -8.39 -28.43 34.39
C GLU A 619 -9.54 -29.30 34.90
N SER A 620 -9.52 -29.70 36.18
CA SER A 620 -10.57 -30.52 36.76
C SER A 620 -11.94 -29.82 36.76
N GLN A 621 -11.98 -28.49 36.92
CA GLN A 621 -13.23 -27.72 36.86
C GLN A 621 -13.73 -27.59 35.43
N GLY A 622 -12.84 -27.31 34.47
CA GLY A 622 -13.16 -27.28 33.05
C GLY A 622 -13.69 -28.61 32.55
N PHE A 623 -13.04 -29.72 32.91
CA PHE A 623 -13.53 -31.08 32.60
C PHE A 623 -14.93 -31.33 33.17
N GLY A 624 -15.18 -30.91 34.41
CA GLY A 624 -16.50 -31.03 35.04
C GLY A 624 -17.57 -30.21 34.33
N LEU A 625 -17.24 -28.98 33.90
CA LEU A 625 -18.14 -28.11 33.14
C LEU A 625 -18.53 -28.75 31.80
N LEU A 626 -17.54 -29.25 31.05
CA LEU A 626 -17.77 -29.87 29.74
C LEU A 626 -18.67 -31.11 29.84
N SER A 627 -18.62 -31.85 30.95
CA SER A 627 -19.51 -33.02 31.13
C SER A 627 -21.01 -32.70 31.13
N SER A 628 -21.38 -31.42 31.18
CA SER A 628 -22.76 -30.94 31.12
C SER A 628 -23.20 -30.38 29.76
N THR A 629 -22.31 -30.34 28.77
CA THR A 629 -22.63 -29.83 27.42
C THR A 629 -23.24 -30.92 26.53
N ASP A 630 -24.04 -30.50 25.56
CA ASP A 630 -24.61 -31.39 24.54
C ASP A 630 -23.51 -31.97 23.64
N ASP A 631 -22.40 -31.23 23.43
CA ASP A 631 -21.25 -31.70 22.66
C ASP A 631 -20.63 -32.99 23.24
N VAL A 632 -20.56 -33.15 24.56
CA VAL A 632 -20.04 -34.40 25.17
C VAL A 632 -21.01 -35.56 24.95
N LEU A 633 -22.31 -35.31 25.00
CA LEU A 633 -23.32 -36.33 24.68
C LEU A 633 -23.21 -36.76 23.22
N GLU A 634 -23.07 -35.81 22.31
CA GLU A 634 -22.92 -36.04 20.88
C GLU A 634 -21.63 -36.80 20.57
N GLY A 635 -20.48 -36.33 21.05
CA GLY A 635 -19.20 -37.00 20.83
C GLY A 635 -19.16 -38.44 21.35
N THR A 636 -19.80 -38.71 22.50
CA THR A 636 -19.89 -40.08 23.04
C THR A 636 -20.85 -40.96 22.24
N ALA A 637 -21.94 -40.41 21.70
CA ALA A 637 -22.87 -41.13 20.82
C ALA A 637 -22.22 -41.44 19.48
N ALA A 638 -21.63 -40.45 18.82
CA ALA A 638 -20.94 -40.58 17.54
C ALA A 638 -19.82 -41.64 17.59
N PHE A 639 -19.01 -41.62 18.65
CA PHE A 639 -17.97 -42.63 18.89
C PHE A 639 -18.53 -44.04 19.07
N ALA A 640 -19.67 -44.19 19.77
CA ALA A 640 -20.31 -45.49 19.95
C ALA A 640 -20.96 -46.02 18.65
N GLU A 641 -21.30 -45.11 17.73
CA GLU A 641 -21.97 -45.37 16.46
C GLU A 641 -21.01 -45.48 15.26
N ASP A 642 -19.72 -45.21 15.45
CA ASP A 642 -18.67 -45.18 14.39
C ASP A 642 -19.02 -44.18 13.27
N ARG A 643 -19.44 -42.98 13.66
CA ARG A 643 -19.73 -41.84 12.76
C ARG A 643 -18.98 -40.58 13.21
N GLU A 644 -18.90 -39.60 12.32
CA GLU A 644 -18.39 -38.27 12.66
C GLU A 644 -19.36 -37.53 13.59
N PRO A 645 -18.86 -36.82 14.61
CA PRO A 645 -19.68 -36.03 15.52
C PRO A 645 -20.10 -34.69 14.90
N GLU A 646 -21.28 -34.20 15.27
CA GLU A 646 -21.79 -32.88 14.86
C GLU A 646 -21.88 -31.93 16.07
N PHE A 647 -20.81 -31.16 16.35
CA PHE A 647 -20.79 -30.28 17.53
C PHE A 647 -21.49 -28.93 17.28
N GLU A 648 -22.48 -28.62 18.10
CA GLU A 648 -23.29 -27.40 18.01
C GLU A 648 -22.88 -26.32 19.04
N GLY A 649 -22.07 -26.67 20.04
CA GLY A 649 -21.61 -25.72 21.06
C GLY A 649 -22.67 -25.33 22.08
N LYS A 650 -23.45 -26.30 22.57
CA LYS A 650 -24.58 -26.08 23.50
C LYS A 650 -24.38 -26.72 24.87
#